data_AF-A0A212K385-F1
#
_entry.id   AF-A0A212K385-F1
#
_cell.length_a   1.000
_cell.length_b   1.000
_cell.length_c   1.000
_cell.angle_alpha   90.00
_cell.angle_beta   90.00
_cell.angle_gamma   90.00
#
_symmetry.space_group_name_H-M   'P 1'
#
loop_
_entity.id
_entity.type
_entity.pdbx_description
1 polymer ?
#
loop_
_entity_poly.entity_id
_entity_poly.type
_entity_poly.pdbx_seq_one_letter_code
_entity_poly.pdbx_strand_id
1 'polypeptide(L)'
;MDGQRIREWESRCVEEQPPACTAACPLHLDARAMLGCARDGDWRGALAVLVRAVPLPGIVGRICDAPCEGACRRAEAGGAVRIRGLERAVLEFAGPRPLPVVGKSLRKRRVAVVGAGLGGLAAAADLALKGCAVTVFEARERPVDRLYALGEAILPARVVDADLAALRSLGIEMRCNAPVDAAGLAALVDDFDGVYFGIGAAAASGWPEFARDAEGRIAVDPLTFATSHSKIFAGGSLLRGDAPYSPIASLHDGRAAALSLDRMFQGASLTANRERQGGFVSRLYTDVSGYAPAAAVAPADPDRGYAADEARAEAGRCFPCRCLECVKSCEYLATHKSYPKRYVREIYNNDCIVLGNHKANRLANACSLCGLCEAVCPENLNMGEICLEARRSMVNKGKMPPSYHDFALRDLAFSSGEAFFLARHQPGATASASVFFPGCQLSASSPDRVAAAYAHLRRALPGGVGLMLGCCGAPAHWAGQEARFRETGDALAAAWEGLGRPRLIAACPTCRKMLEAGLPGARVDTLWTVLAVTGVPGRRAAGLRLAIHDPCAARGDRATQRAVRHLLAEAGVAAIELGDPDHTPCCGFGGLASFVDPDLADRTVDRRIAASDADYVTYCAMCRDNFARRGKRALHVLDLLFGDGGDAAARPDPGFSRRQESRARLKAGLLRTVWEEPVSEPEPEPELILSPEVAAALERRLILHDDVRAVIRHAEASGEKIVDARTGHCIASHRPVSVTYWVEYTRQGDAFAVHRAYSHRMQVAKEPPQ
;
A
#
# COMPACT_ATOMS: atom_id res chain seq x y z
N MET A 1 10.61 -9.06 -13.81
CA MET A 1 9.25 -8.49 -13.87
C MET A 1 9.11 -7.59 -15.09
N ASP A 2 7.92 -7.40 -15.64
CA ASP A 2 7.68 -6.49 -16.77
C ASP A 2 7.68 -5.01 -16.33
N GLY A 3 8.47 -4.18 -17.02
CA GLY A 3 8.63 -2.76 -16.70
C GLY A 3 7.38 -1.91 -16.98
N GLN A 4 6.50 -2.32 -17.90
CA GLN A 4 5.23 -1.61 -18.11
C GLN A 4 4.31 -1.79 -16.91
N ARG A 5 4.10 -3.03 -16.47
CA ARG A 5 3.29 -3.35 -15.28
C ARG A 5 3.78 -2.65 -14.01
N ILE A 6 5.10 -2.43 -13.89
CA ILE A 6 5.67 -1.64 -12.78
C ILE A 6 5.24 -0.19 -12.82
N ARG A 7 5.27 0.46 -13.99
CA ARG A 7 4.79 1.84 -14.14
C ARG A 7 3.32 1.97 -13.82
N GLU A 8 2.51 0.96 -14.15
CA GLU A 8 1.09 0.90 -13.80
C GLU A 8 0.87 0.79 -12.29
N TRP A 9 1.64 -0.04 -11.57
CA TRP A 9 1.57 -0.10 -10.12
C TRP A 9 2.05 1.19 -9.44
N GLU A 10 3.14 1.78 -9.93
CA GLU A 10 3.64 3.05 -9.41
C GLU A 10 2.63 4.19 -9.54
N SER A 11 1.85 4.22 -10.63
CA SER A 11 0.89 5.29 -10.93
C SER A 11 -0.38 5.24 -10.07
N ARG A 12 -0.68 4.09 -9.43
CA ARG A 12 -1.75 3.93 -8.44
C ARG A 12 -1.42 4.56 -7.09
N CYS A 13 -0.14 4.62 -6.71
CA CYS A 13 0.23 5.24 -5.44
C CYS A 13 0.19 6.77 -5.56
N VAL A 14 -0.73 7.40 -4.84
CA VAL A 14 -0.98 8.85 -4.91
C VAL A 14 -0.21 9.67 -3.86
N GLU A 15 0.65 9.05 -3.05
CA GLU A 15 1.39 9.72 -1.98
C GLU A 15 2.30 10.86 -2.49
N GLU A 16 2.86 10.73 -3.70
CA GLU A 16 3.67 11.77 -4.34
C GLU A 16 2.84 12.81 -5.11
N GLN A 17 1.51 12.71 -5.10
CA GLN A 17 0.65 13.74 -5.68
C GLN A 17 0.68 14.99 -4.80
N PRO A 18 0.65 16.20 -5.39
CA PRO A 18 0.70 17.42 -4.60
C PRO A 18 -0.52 17.54 -3.69
N PRO A 19 -0.41 18.19 -2.52
CA PRO A 19 -1.55 18.55 -1.71
C PRO A 19 -2.58 19.35 -2.52
N ALA A 20 -3.86 19.22 -2.19
CA ALA A 20 -4.95 19.86 -2.92
C ALA A 20 -4.79 21.39 -3.03
N CYS A 21 -4.29 22.07 -1.99
CA CYS A 21 -4.03 23.50 -2.01
C CYS A 21 -2.94 23.90 -3.03
N THR A 22 -1.87 23.13 -3.14
CA THR A 22 -0.80 23.34 -4.11
C THR A 22 -1.28 23.03 -5.52
N ALA A 23 -1.98 21.91 -5.72
CA ALA A 23 -2.52 21.52 -7.02
C ALA A 23 -3.54 22.53 -7.56
N ALA A 24 -4.38 23.10 -6.69
CA ALA A 24 -5.39 24.09 -7.07
C ALA A 24 -4.79 25.47 -7.39
N CYS A 25 -3.61 25.79 -6.84
CA CYS A 25 -2.93 27.05 -7.12
C CYS A 25 -2.37 27.04 -8.56
N PRO A 26 -2.79 27.93 -9.46
CA PRO A 26 -2.20 28.00 -10.81
C PRO A 26 -0.71 28.33 -10.85
N LEU A 27 -0.15 28.83 -9.74
CA LEU A 27 1.29 29.08 -9.58
C LEU A 27 2.01 27.96 -8.82
N HIS A 28 1.31 26.90 -8.42
CA HIS A 28 1.80 25.74 -7.67
C HIS A 28 2.59 26.11 -6.40
N LEU A 29 2.11 27.11 -5.65
CA LEU A 29 2.71 27.48 -4.37
C LEU A 29 2.69 26.28 -3.42
N ASP A 30 3.86 25.94 -2.85
CA ASP A 30 3.97 24.97 -1.77
C ASP A 30 3.47 25.60 -0.46
N ALA A 31 2.16 25.71 -0.34
CA ALA A 31 1.50 26.29 0.82
C ALA A 31 1.90 25.54 2.10
N ARG A 32 2.13 24.22 2.05
CA ARG A 32 2.49 23.46 3.27
C ARG A 32 3.88 23.82 3.78
N ALA A 33 4.86 23.94 2.88
CA ALA A 33 6.19 24.38 3.28
C ALA A 33 6.16 25.79 3.86
N MET A 34 5.44 26.71 3.22
CA MET A 34 5.26 28.08 3.69
C MET A 34 4.61 28.13 5.07
N LEU A 35 3.51 27.40 5.27
CA LEU A 35 2.78 27.37 6.54
C LEU A 35 3.58 26.69 7.66
N GLY A 36 4.39 25.68 7.34
CA GLY A 36 5.32 25.08 8.30
C GLY A 36 6.30 26.11 8.86
N CYS A 37 6.92 26.89 7.97
CA CYS A 37 7.82 27.98 8.38
C CYS A 37 7.08 29.05 9.19
N ALA A 38 5.90 29.47 8.73
CA ALA A 38 5.08 30.49 9.41
C ALA A 38 4.67 30.04 10.83
N ARG A 39 4.22 28.79 11.01
CA ARG A 39 3.89 28.19 12.31
C ARG A 39 5.08 28.29 13.28
N ASP A 40 6.27 27.97 12.78
CA ASP A 40 7.51 27.96 13.57
C ASP A 40 8.08 29.36 13.80
N GLY A 41 7.45 30.41 13.25
CA GLY A 41 7.91 31.80 13.34
C GLY A 41 9.07 32.12 12.40
N ASP A 42 9.45 31.20 11.51
CA ASP A 42 10.45 31.42 10.46
C ASP A 42 9.82 32.15 9.27
N TRP A 43 9.57 33.44 9.47
CA TRP A 43 8.96 34.29 8.44
C TRP A 43 9.86 34.42 7.20
N ARG A 44 11.19 34.40 7.37
CA ARG A 44 12.13 34.48 6.24
C ARG A 44 12.11 33.21 5.39
N GLY A 45 12.08 32.03 6.02
CA GLY A 45 11.88 30.76 5.33
C GLY A 45 10.54 30.72 4.59
N ALA A 46 9.46 31.18 5.24
CA ALA A 46 8.15 31.28 4.62
C ALA A 46 8.16 32.22 3.40
N LEU A 47 8.81 33.38 3.51
CA LEU A 47 8.95 34.34 2.41
C LEU A 47 9.74 33.72 1.24
N ALA A 48 10.84 33.00 1.52
CA ALA A 48 11.63 32.34 0.50
C ALA A 48 10.81 31.32 -0.32
N VAL A 49 9.90 30.58 0.34
CA VAL A 49 8.95 29.69 -0.35
C VAL A 49 7.96 30.49 -1.22
N LEU A 50 7.39 31.56 -0.68
CA LEU A 50 6.40 32.40 -1.37
C LEU A 50 6.98 33.03 -2.64
N VAL A 51 8.11 33.74 -2.53
CA VAL A 51 8.71 34.49 -3.66
C VAL A 51 9.31 33.59 -4.73
N ARG A 52 9.57 32.31 -4.42
CA ARG A 52 10.00 31.33 -5.43
C ARG A 52 8.88 30.98 -6.41
N ALA A 53 7.62 30.99 -5.94
CA ALA A 53 6.47 30.62 -6.76
C ALA A 53 5.70 31.84 -7.29
N VAL A 54 5.64 32.94 -6.54
CA VAL A 54 4.77 34.08 -6.81
C VAL A 54 5.60 35.32 -7.17
N PRO A 55 5.50 35.83 -8.42
CA PRO A 55 6.35 36.95 -8.89
C PRO A 55 5.93 38.32 -8.34
N LEU A 56 4.66 38.48 -7.96
CA LEU A 56 4.08 39.72 -7.42
C LEU A 56 3.39 39.42 -6.07
N PRO A 57 4.17 38.99 -5.05
CA PRO A 57 3.61 38.44 -3.82
C PRO A 57 2.84 39.49 -3.01
N GLY A 58 3.24 40.77 -3.06
CA GLY A 58 2.57 41.87 -2.36
C GLY A 58 1.14 42.06 -2.81
N ILE A 59 0.95 42.10 -4.12
CA ILE A 59 -0.35 42.21 -4.78
C ILE A 59 -1.15 40.93 -4.56
N VAL A 60 -0.57 39.76 -4.86
CA VAL A 60 -1.27 38.46 -4.78
C VAL A 60 -1.79 38.18 -3.36
N GLY A 61 -0.99 38.42 -2.33
CA GLY A 61 -1.40 38.20 -0.93
C GLY A 61 -2.61 39.04 -0.49
N ARG A 62 -3.05 40.02 -1.30
CA ARG A 62 -4.22 40.86 -1.03
C ARG A 62 -5.41 40.55 -1.93
N ILE A 63 -5.18 40.36 -3.23
CA ILE A 63 -6.26 40.29 -4.23
C ILE A 63 -6.48 38.89 -4.82
N CYS A 64 -5.68 37.88 -4.46
CA CYS A 64 -5.83 36.52 -4.99
C CYS A 64 -7.24 35.95 -4.74
N ASP A 65 -7.78 35.20 -5.70
CA ASP A 65 -9.08 34.51 -5.57
C ASP A 65 -9.03 33.30 -4.62
N ALA A 66 -7.85 32.97 -4.10
CA ALA A 66 -7.59 31.92 -3.12
C ALA A 66 -8.14 30.52 -3.49
N PRO A 67 -7.91 29.99 -4.71
CA PRO A 67 -8.40 28.66 -5.09
C PRO A 67 -7.84 27.54 -4.18
N CYS A 68 -6.66 27.77 -3.60
CA CYS A 68 -6.03 26.89 -2.63
C CYS A 68 -6.84 26.70 -1.33
N GLU A 69 -7.58 27.74 -0.89
CA GLU A 69 -8.46 27.68 0.28
C GLU A 69 -9.72 26.87 -0.03
N GLY A 70 -10.29 27.05 -1.24
CA GLY A 70 -11.45 26.28 -1.71
C GLY A 70 -11.16 24.78 -1.85
N ALA A 71 -9.91 24.40 -2.15
CA ALA A 71 -9.47 23.01 -2.23
C ALA A 71 -8.93 22.44 -0.90
N CYS A 72 -8.90 23.23 0.18
CA CYS A 72 -8.23 22.84 1.42
C CYS A 72 -8.96 21.70 2.15
N ARG A 73 -8.32 20.53 2.29
CA ARG A 73 -8.88 19.36 3.01
C ARG A 73 -9.22 19.65 4.47
N ARG A 74 -8.62 20.67 5.10
CA ARG A 74 -8.92 21.09 6.48
C ARG A 74 -10.38 21.56 6.64
N ALA A 75 -11.03 22.00 5.56
CA ALA A 75 -12.43 22.41 5.54
C ALA A 75 -13.36 21.31 6.06
N GLU A 76 -13.08 20.04 5.74
CA GLU A 76 -13.84 18.87 6.20
C GLU A 76 -13.74 18.66 7.72
N ALA A 77 -12.76 19.29 8.39
CA ALA A 77 -12.55 19.22 9.83
C ALA A 77 -12.77 20.60 10.52
N GLY A 78 -13.70 21.42 10.05
CA GLY A 78 -14.12 22.64 10.78
C GLY A 78 -13.59 23.97 10.23
N GLY A 79 -12.92 23.98 9.07
CA GLY A 79 -12.66 25.21 8.31
C GLY A 79 -11.36 25.16 7.51
N ALA A 80 -11.36 25.72 6.31
CA ALA A 80 -10.14 25.83 5.50
C ALA A 80 -9.06 26.65 6.23
N VAL A 81 -7.79 26.40 5.88
CA VAL A 81 -6.70 27.29 6.29
C VAL A 81 -6.75 28.53 5.40
N ARG A 82 -6.68 29.73 5.99
CA ARG A 82 -6.74 31.03 5.32
C ARG A 82 -5.40 31.43 4.71
N ILE A 83 -4.99 30.66 3.70
CA ILE A 83 -3.68 30.75 3.04
C ILE A 83 -3.37 32.16 2.52
N ARG A 84 -4.33 32.87 1.89
CA ARG A 84 -4.11 34.25 1.40
C ARG A 84 -3.77 35.20 2.55
N GLY A 85 -4.46 35.05 3.67
CA GLY A 85 -4.18 35.82 4.89
C GLY A 85 -2.79 35.53 5.45
N LEU A 86 -2.34 34.27 5.40
CA LEU A 86 -0.97 33.91 5.76
C LEU A 86 0.07 34.45 4.77
N GLU A 87 -0.18 34.44 3.45
CA GLU A 87 0.72 35.05 2.46
C GLU A 87 0.95 36.54 2.78
N ARG A 88 -0.13 37.27 3.12
CA ARG A 88 -0.05 38.65 3.58
C ARG A 88 0.79 38.78 4.86
N ALA A 89 0.56 37.93 5.86
CA ALA A 89 1.30 37.96 7.12
C ALA A 89 2.80 37.68 6.92
N VAL A 90 3.16 36.73 6.07
CA VAL A 90 4.56 36.41 5.73
C VAL A 90 5.28 37.65 5.19
N LEU A 91 4.63 38.41 4.31
CA LEU A 91 5.20 39.63 3.74
C LEU A 91 5.33 40.77 4.75
N GLU A 92 4.45 40.82 5.75
CA GLU A 92 4.48 41.79 6.83
C GLU A 92 5.64 41.53 7.80
N PHE A 93 5.87 40.25 8.17
CA PHE A 93 6.78 39.89 9.26
C PHE A 93 8.19 39.45 8.82
N ALA A 94 8.39 39.02 7.57
CA ALA A 94 9.69 38.52 7.11
C ALA A 94 10.77 39.59 6.95
N GLY A 95 10.37 40.87 6.88
CA GLY A 95 11.27 42.00 6.61
C GLY A 95 11.59 42.16 5.12
N PRO A 96 12.77 42.72 4.76
CA PRO A 96 13.07 43.08 3.38
C PRO A 96 13.12 41.85 2.48
N ARG A 97 12.54 41.99 1.28
CA ARG A 97 12.45 40.89 0.32
C ARG A 97 13.81 40.61 -0.31
N PRO A 98 14.22 39.34 -0.43
CA PRO A 98 15.40 39.01 -1.21
C PRO A 98 15.15 39.42 -2.66
N LEU A 99 16.03 40.25 -3.20
CA LEU A 99 15.98 40.59 -4.62
C LEU A 99 16.39 39.35 -5.43
N PRO A 100 15.69 39.02 -6.52
CA PRO A 100 16.06 37.85 -7.30
C PRO A 100 17.43 38.08 -7.97
N VAL A 101 18.33 37.11 -7.85
CA VAL A 101 19.65 37.19 -8.46
C VAL A 101 19.58 36.64 -9.88
N VAL A 102 19.74 37.51 -10.88
CA VAL A 102 19.90 37.09 -12.27
C VAL A 102 21.34 36.64 -12.50
N GLY A 103 21.55 35.43 -13.03
CA GLY A 103 22.89 34.97 -13.39
C GLY A 103 23.51 35.86 -14.47
N LYS A 104 24.81 36.18 -14.36
CA LYS A 104 25.57 37.06 -15.28
C LYS A 104 25.70 36.55 -16.74
N SER A 105 24.96 35.50 -17.12
CA SER A 105 24.91 35.02 -18.50
C SER A 105 24.43 36.13 -19.43
N LEU A 106 25.15 36.36 -20.53
CA LEU A 106 24.79 37.30 -21.59
C LEU A 106 23.31 37.12 -21.98
N ARG A 107 22.55 38.23 -22.02
CA ARG A 107 21.15 38.22 -22.42
C ARG A 107 21.06 37.80 -23.89
N LYS A 108 20.73 36.54 -24.17
CA LYS A 108 20.82 35.98 -25.54
C LYS A 108 19.69 36.40 -26.48
N ARG A 109 18.53 36.79 -25.92
CA ARG A 109 17.31 37.09 -26.66
C ARG A 109 16.63 38.35 -26.12
N ARG A 110 16.05 39.15 -27.00
CA ARG A 110 15.24 40.32 -26.69
C ARG A 110 13.75 39.97 -26.79
N VAL A 111 12.97 40.25 -25.75
CA VAL A 111 11.52 40.00 -25.73
C VAL A 111 10.76 41.28 -25.42
N ALA A 112 9.77 41.59 -26.25
CA ALA A 112 8.82 42.66 -25.98
C ALA A 112 7.60 42.10 -25.22
N VAL A 113 7.13 42.84 -24.22
CA VAL A 113 5.91 42.51 -23.46
C VAL A 113 4.95 43.68 -23.63
N VAL A 114 3.88 43.49 -24.38
CA VAL A 114 2.87 44.52 -24.65
C VAL A 114 1.73 44.39 -23.64
N GLY A 115 1.60 45.38 -22.76
CA GLY A 115 0.68 45.43 -21.63
C GLY A 115 1.37 45.08 -20.30
N ALA A 116 1.32 46.00 -19.33
CA ALA A 116 1.89 45.85 -17.99
C ALA A 116 0.83 45.49 -16.94
N GLY A 117 -0.15 44.66 -17.31
CA GLY A 117 -1.03 43.97 -16.38
C GLY A 117 -0.34 42.80 -15.68
N LEU A 118 -1.05 42.10 -14.78
CA LEU A 118 -0.47 40.97 -14.02
C LEU A 118 0.14 39.88 -14.92
N GLY A 119 -0.54 39.51 -16.01
CA GLY A 119 -0.01 38.52 -16.96
C GLY A 119 1.28 38.99 -17.65
N GLY A 120 1.31 40.22 -18.15
CA GLY A 120 2.51 40.78 -18.79
C GLY A 120 3.68 40.90 -17.81
N LEU A 121 3.43 41.36 -16.59
CA LEU A 121 4.48 41.47 -15.56
C LEU A 121 5.00 40.09 -15.12
N ALA A 122 4.14 39.08 -15.01
CA ALA A 122 4.57 37.72 -14.71
C ALA A 122 5.37 37.10 -15.86
N ALA A 123 4.96 37.33 -17.11
CA ALA A 123 5.71 36.90 -18.29
C ALA A 123 7.10 37.57 -18.30
N ALA A 124 7.15 38.87 -18.06
CA ALA A 124 8.38 39.64 -18.00
C ALA A 124 9.34 39.13 -16.92
N ALA A 125 8.82 38.82 -15.73
CA ALA A 125 9.60 38.25 -14.63
C ALA A 125 10.22 36.90 -14.99
N ASP A 126 9.41 35.94 -15.47
CA ASP A 126 9.87 34.59 -15.81
C ASP A 126 10.88 34.62 -16.97
N LEU A 127 10.67 35.47 -17.99
CA LEU A 127 11.60 35.64 -19.10
C LEU A 127 12.92 36.30 -18.67
N ALA A 128 12.87 37.31 -17.81
CA ALA A 128 14.07 37.96 -17.28
C ALA A 128 14.90 36.99 -16.43
N LEU A 129 14.25 36.17 -15.58
CA LEU A 129 14.90 35.12 -14.79
C LEU A 129 15.55 34.02 -15.67
N LYS A 130 15.00 33.79 -16.87
CA LYS A 130 15.58 32.91 -17.90
C LYS A 130 16.69 33.57 -18.72
N GLY A 131 17.02 34.83 -18.45
CA GLY A 131 18.12 35.55 -19.08
C GLY A 131 17.73 36.30 -20.36
N CYS A 132 16.45 36.56 -20.62
CA CYS A 132 16.04 37.44 -21.72
C CYS A 132 16.23 38.93 -21.35
N ALA A 133 16.57 39.75 -22.35
CA ALA A 133 16.41 41.21 -22.26
C ALA A 133 14.94 41.55 -22.50
N VAL A 134 14.24 41.98 -21.45
CA VAL A 134 12.80 42.24 -21.51
C VAL A 134 12.51 43.75 -21.48
N THR A 135 11.74 44.22 -22.46
CA THR A 135 11.17 45.57 -22.49
C THR A 135 9.64 45.46 -22.45
N VAL A 136 9.03 46.06 -21.44
CA VAL A 136 7.57 46.13 -21.25
C VAL A 136 7.06 47.45 -21.83
N PHE A 137 6.02 47.39 -22.65
CA PHE A 137 5.32 48.54 -23.24
C PHE A 137 3.93 48.66 -22.63
N GLU A 138 3.65 49.76 -21.94
CA GLU A 138 2.38 50.05 -21.29
C GLU A 138 1.77 51.32 -21.88
N ALA A 139 0.52 51.23 -22.31
CA ALA A 139 -0.20 52.34 -22.91
C ALA A 139 -0.50 53.47 -21.92
N ARG A 140 -0.71 53.12 -20.65
CA ARG A 140 -1.04 54.06 -19.57
C ARG A 140 0.21 54.65 -18.92
N GLU A 141 -0.02 55.63 -18.05
CA GLU A 141 1.03 56.33 -17.29
C GLU A 141 1.83 55.40 -16.36
N ARG A 142 1.22 54.34 -15.85
CA ARG A 142 1.85 53.42 -14.89
C ARG A 142 1.44 51.95 -15.11
N PRO A 143 2.33 50.99 -14.79
CA PRO A 143 1.99 49.57 -14.77
C PRO A 143 0.85 49.28 -13.80
N VAL A 144 0.05 48.25 -14.09
CA VAL A 144 -1.10 47.81 -13.26
C VAL A 144 -2.01 48.95 -12.80
N ASP A 145 -2.16 50.02 -13.59
CA ASP A 145 -2.93 51.23 -13.25
C ASP A 145 -4.32 50.94 -12.66
N ARG A 146 -5.02 49.93 -13.22
CA ARG A 146 -6.33 49.48 -12.72
C ARG A 146 -6.31 48.96 -11.28
N LEU A 147 -5.20 48.39 -10.81
CA LEU A 147 -5.06 47.88 -9.45
C LEU A 147 -4.89 48.99 -8.42
N TYR A 148 -4.34 50.16 -8.80
CA TYR A 148 -4.28 51.33 -7.92
C TYR A 148 -5.68 51.85 -7.56
N ALA A 149 -6.67 51.63 -8.43
CA ALA A 149 -8.06 52.04 -8.19
C ALA A 149 -8.76 51.23 -7.08
N LEU A 150 -8.17 50.13 -6.59
CA LEU A 150 -8.73 49.34 -5.47
C LEU A 150 -8.61 50.04 -4.11
N GLY A 151 -7.79 51.09 -4.01
CA GLY A 151 -7.66 51.93 -2.82
C GLY A 151 -6.81 51.33 -1.69
N GLU A 152 -6.44 52.18 -0.73
CA GLU A 152 -5.50 51.87 0.36
C GLU A 152 -5.98 50.76 1.30
N ALA A 153 -7.30 50.59 1.47
CA ALA A 153 -7.84 49.53 2.33
C ALA A 153 -7.59 48.12 1.74
N ILE A 154 -7.58 47.98 0.42
CA ILE A 154 -7.48 46.69 -0.28
C ILE A 154 -6.04 46.45 -0.76
N LEU A 155 -5.46 47.43 -1.46
CA LEU A 155 -4.15 47.32 -2.08
C LEU A 155 -3.39 48.66 -2.00
N PRO A 156 -2.65 48.90 -0.90
CA PRO A 156 -1.84 50.10 -0.72
C PRO A 156 -0.87 50.36 -1.87
N ALA A 157 -0.74 51.61 -2.31
CA ALA A 157 0.16 51.98 -3.41
C ALA A 157 1.60 51.52 -3.14
N ARG A 158 2.08 51.70 -1.90
CA ARG A 158 3.40 51.25 -1.44
C ARG A 158 3.68 49.75 -1.66
N VAL A 159 2.64 48.91 -1.62
CA VAL A 159 2.76 47.46 -1.82
C VAL A 159 2.95 47.15 -3.30
N VAL A 160 2.19 47.83 -4.17
CA VAL A 160 2.32 47.74 -5.62
C VAL A 160 3.70 48.22 -6.06
N ASP A 161 4.13 49.37 -5.55
CA ASP A 161 5.45 49.94 -5.85
C ASP A 161 6.60 49.02 -5.44
N ALA A 162 6.49 48.36 -4.28
CA ALA A 162 7.50 47.39 -3.83
C ALA A 162 7.59 46.16 -4.75
N ASP A 163 6.45 45.64 -5.21
CA ASP A 163 6.40 44.54 -6.20
C ASP A 163 7.03 44.99 -7.54
N LEU A 164 6.69 46.18 -8.03
CA LEU A 164 7.26 46.72 -9.29
C LEU A 164 8.75 47.02 -9.18
N ALA A 165 9.22 47.52 -8.03
CA ALA A 165 10.64 47.75 -7.78
C ALA A 165 11.44 46.44 -7.81
N ALA A 166 10.90 45.37 -7.24
CA ALA A 166 11.50 44.04 -7.32
C ALA A 166 11.60 43.56 -8.77
N LEU A 167 10.58 43.78 -9.60
CA LEU A 167 10.66 43.46 -11.03
C LEU A 167 11.71 44.30 -11.77
N ARG A 168 11.80 45.60 -11.52
CA ARG A 168 12.83 46.47 -12.12
C ARG A 168 14.24 46.02 -11.75
N SER A 169 14.43 45.46 -10.55
CA SER A 169 15.72 44.91 -10.11
C SER A 169 16.22 43.72 -10.96
N LEU A 170 15.32 43.04 -11.69
CA LEU A 170 15.67 42.03 -12.70
C LEU A 170 16.26 42.64 -13.98
N GLY A 171 16.31 43.97 -14.07
CA GLY A 171 16.76 44.71 -15.24
C GLY A 171 15.75 44.70 -16.39
N ILE A 172 14.46 44.57 -16.05
CA ILE A 172 13.31 44.74 -16.94
C ILE A 172 13.13 46.23 -17.22
N GLU A 173 13.17 46.62 -18.49
CA GLU A 173 12.87 47.98 -18.92
C GLU A 173 11.35 48.16 -19.01
N MET A 174 10.80 49.21 -18.40
CA MET A 174 9.37 49.50 -18.46
C MET A 174 9.14 50.86 -19.12
N ARG A 175 8.50 50.86 -20.29
CA ARG A 175 8.11 52.05 -21.06
C ARG A 175 6.62 52.29 -20.92
N CYS A 176 6.26 53.28 -20.12
CA CYS A 176 4.87 53.72 -19.93
C CYS A 176 4.53 54.86 -20.89
N ASN A 177 3.24 55.18 -21.04
CA ASN A 177 2.74 56.10 -22.08
C ASN A 177 3.18 55.70 -23.49
N ALA A 178 3.31 54.39 -23.73
CA ALA A 178 3.77 53.79 -24.97
C ALA A 178 2.68 52.89 -25.55
N PRO A 179 1.57 53.46 -26.07
CA PRO A 179 0.53 52.66 -26.73
C PRO A 179 1.12 51.97 -27.96
N VAL A 180 0.76 50.70 -28.14
CA VAL A 180 1.14 49.89 -29.31
C VAL A 180 -0.11 49.68 -30.13
N ASP A 181 -0.09 50.10 -31.39
CA ASP A 181 -1.09 49.78 -32.41
C ASP A 181 -0.57 48.66 -33.33
N ALA A 182 -1.31 48.32 -34.39
CA ALA A 182 -0.91 47.25 -35.32
C ALA A 182 0.45 47.51 -36.00
N ALA A 183 0.74 48.76 -36.38
CA ALA A 183 2.03 49.12 -36.98
C ALA A 183 3.18 49.02 -35.95
N GLY A 184 2.93 49.47 -34.72
CA GLY A 184 3.86 49.32 -33.60
C GLY A 184 4.14 47.85 -33.28
N LEU A 185 3.12 46.99 -33.30
CA LEU A 185 3.30 45.55 -33.05
C LEU A 185 4.14 44.90 -34.15
N ALA A 186 3.91 45.25 -35.42
CA ALA A 186 4.76 44.80 -36.53
C ALA A 186 6.22 45.22 -36.33
N ALA A 187 6.47 46.47 -35.93
CA ALA A 187 7.83 46.93 -35.61
C ALA A 187 8.46 46.16 -34.44
N LEU A 188 7.69 45.85 -33.39
CA LEU A 188 8.18 45.03 -32.27
C LEU A 188 8.53 43.60 -32.69
N VAL A 189 7.79 43.01 -33.63
CA VAL A 189 8.09 41.68 -34.18
C VAL A 189 9.41 41.65 -34.95
N ASP A 190 9.77 42.75 -35.61
CA ASP A 190 11.03 42.89 -36.31
C ASP A 190 12.20 43.14 -35.35
N ASP A 191 12.00 43.97 -34.34
CA ASP A 191 13.04 44.40 -33.39
C ASP A 191 13.34 43.38 -32.27
N PHE A 192 12.42 42.46 -31.99
CA PHE A 192 12.52 41.50 -30.89
C PHE A 192 12.45 40.04 -31.39
N ASP A 193 13.05 39.13 -30.62
CA ASP A 193 13.04 37.70 -30.92
C ASP A 193 11.67 37.06 -30.66
N GLY A 194 10.88 37.65 -29.77
CA GLY A 194 9.52 37.22 -29.46
C GLY A 194 8.73 38.31 -28.74
N VAL A 195 7.40 38.17 -28.74
CA VAL A 195 6.47 39.13 -28.15
C VAL A 195 5.45 38.40 -27.27
N TYR A 196 5.28 38.87 -26.03
CA TYR A 196 4.08 38.58 -25.24
C TYR A 196 3.06 39.69 -25.46
N PHE A 197 1.81 39.31 -25.75
CA PHE A 197 0.74 40.22 -26.09
C PHE A 197 -0.42 40.10 -25.09
N GLY A 198 -0.57 41.08 -24.21
CA GLY A 198 -1.50 41.05 -23.08
C GLY A 198 -2.19 42.39 -22.85
N ILE A 199 -2.90 42.88 -23.86
CA ILE A 199 -3.54 44.21 -23.87
C ILE A 199 -4.94 44.25 -23.20
N GLY A 200 -5.37 43.18 -22.56
CA GLY A 200 -6.72 43.05 -21.98
C GLY A 200 -7.77 42.71 -23.05
N ALA A 201 -9.05 42.99 -22.76
CA ALA A 201 -10.15 42.78 -23.69
C ALA A 201 -10.10 43.86 -24.78
N ALA A 202 -9.50 43.54 -25.91
CA ALA A 202 -9.39 44.43 -27.06
C ALA A 202 -10.23 43.91 -28.23
N ALA A 203 -10.82 44.84 -28.98
CA ALA A 203 -11.54 44.49 -30.20
C ALA A 203 -10.56 43.92 -31.24
N ALA A 204 -10.80 42.70 -31.70
CA ALA A 204 -9.92 42.05 -32.67
C ALA A 204 -9.91 42.77 -34.04
N SER A 205 -10.86 43.66 -34.33
CA SER A 205 -10.84 44.52 -35.51
C SER A 205 -9.62 45.44 -35.59
N GLY A 206 -8.99 45.76 -34.44
CA GLY A 206 -7.77 46.58 -34.38
C GLY A 206 -6.47 45.83 -34.72
N TRP A 207 -6.54 44.51 -34.97
CA TRP A 207 -5.36 43.64 -35.11
C TRP A 207 -5.54 42.66 -36.29
N PRO A 208 -5.40 43.14 -37.55
CA PRO A 208 -5.67 42.34 -38.75
C PRO A 208 -4.71 41.19 -39.00
N GLU A 209 -3.52 41.19 -38.39
CA GLU A 209 -2.48 40.16 -38.53
C GLU A 209 -2.82 38.83 -37.84
N PHE A 210 -3.80 38.84 -36.93
CA PHE A 210 -4.20 37.64 -36.21
C PHE A 210 -5.39 36.92 -36.85
N ALA A 211 -5.31 35.59 -36.85
CA ALA A 211 -6.47 34.74 -37.10
C ALA A 211 -7.52 34.96 -36.01
N ARG A 212 -8.79 34.69 -36.34
CA ARG A 212 -9.92 34.87 -35.43
C ARG A 212 -10.51 33.54 -34.97
N ASP A 213 -10.98 33.51 -33.73
CA ASP A 213 -11.77 32.40 -33.22
C ASP A 213 -13.24 32.48 -33.68
N ALA A 214 -14.06 31.51 -33.27
CA ALA A 214 -15.47 31.44 -33.65
C ALA A 214 -16.29 32.65 -33.13
N GLU A 215 -15.82 33.31 -32.07
CA GLU A 215 -16.42 34.50 -31.47
C GLU A 215 -15.86 35.81 -32.06
N GLY A 216 -15.00 35.73 -33.08
CA GLY A 216 -14.42 36.87 -33.78
C GLY A 216 -13.27 37.57 -33.03
N ARG A 217 -12.79 36.99 -31.93
CA ARG A 217 -11.65 37.47 -31.13
C ARG A 217 -10.33 36.97 -31.72
N ILE A 218 -9.20 37.45 -31.22
CA ILE A 218 -7.87 36.92 -31.60
C ILE A 218 -7.81 35.44 -31.19
N ALA A 219 -7.51 34.55 -32.15
CA ALA A 219 -7.33 33.14 -31.87
C ALA A 219 -6.03 32.91 -31.08
N VAL A 220 -6.17 32.38 -29.87
CA VAL A 220 -5.06 32.00 -28.99
C VAL A 220 -5.21 30.53 -28.63
N ASP A 221 -4.17 29.73 -28.88
CA ASP A 221 -4.17 28.32 -28.49
C ASP A 221 -4.15 28.21 -26.94
N PRO A 222 -5.13 27.53 -26.32
CA PRO A 222 -5.28 27.53 -24.86
C PRO A 222 -4.21 26.70 -24.12
N LEU A 223 -3.47 25.85 -24.83
CA LEU A 223 -2.43 25.00 -24.25
C LEU A 223 -1.04 25.65 -24.33
N THR A 224 -0.76 26.25 -25.48
CA THR A 224 0.55 26.79 -25.85
C THR A 224 0.58 28.31 -25.81
N PHE A 225 -0.56 28.98 -25.69
CA PHE A 225 -0.69 30.45 -25.69
C PHE A 225 -0.20 31.08 -27.01
N ALA A 226 -0.01 30.27 -28.06
CA ALA A 226 0.44 30.74 -29.37
C ALA A 226 -0.70 31.45 -30.10
N THR A 227 -0.36 32.47 -30.88
CA THR A 227 -1.27 33.09 -31.85
C THR A 227 -1.00 32.55 -33.25
N SER A 228 -1.67 33.07 -34.27
CA SER A 228 -1.34 32.78 -35.67
C SER A 228 0.02 33.31 -36.11
N HIS A 229 0.61 34.26 -35.36
CA HIS A 229 1.94 34.78 -35.65
C HIS A 229 3.01 33.98 -34.87
N SER A 230 4.02 33.48 -35.58
CA SER A 230 5.02 32.54 -35.04
C SER A 230 5.83 33.09 -33.86
N LYS A 231 6.02 34.41 -33.78
CA LYS A 231 6.74 35.09 -32.69
C LYS A 231 5.85 35.63 -31.55
N ILE A 232 4.53 35.56 -31.66
CA ILE A 232 3.60 36.23 -30.72
C ILE A 232 2.82 35.21 -29.91
N PHE A 233 2.89 35.36 -28.58
CA PHE A 233 2.13 34.58 -27.61
C PHE A 233 1.25 35.51 -26.78
N ALA A 234 0.02 35.10 -26.49
CA ALA A 234 -0.97 35.95 -25.83
C ALA A 234 -1.65 35.24 -24.66
N GLY A 235 -2.16 36.02 -23.70
CA GLY A 235 -2.84 35.49 -22.52
C GLY A 235 -3.79 36.51 -21.88
N GLY A 236 -4.30 36.20 -20.69
CA GLY A 236 -5.25 37.08 -20.00
C GLY A 236 -6.60 37.15 -20.73
N SER A 237 -7.22 38.32 -20.79
CA SER A 237 -8.54 38.49 -21.41
C SER A 237 -8.59 38.13 -22.90
N LEU A 238 -7.45 38.16 -23.62
CA LEU A 238 -7.41 37.70 -25.01
C LEU A 238 -7.66 36.20 -25.15
N LEU A 239 -7.25 35.41 -24.15
CA LEU A 239 -7.51 33.97 -24.09
C LEU A 239 -8.83 33.65 -23.38
N ARG A 240 -9.13 34.39 -22.30
CA ARG A 240 -10.23 34.07 -21.38
C ARG A 240 -11.57 34.71 -21.77
N GLY A 241 -11.58 35.62 -22.73
CA GLY A 241 -12.78 36.34 -23.16
C GLY A 241 -13.45 37.07 -21.99
N ASP A 242 -14.77 36.87 -21.86
CA ASP A 242 -15.61 37.53 -20.86
C ASP A 242 -15.64 36.82 -19.49
N ALA A 243 -14.76 35.85 -19.26
CA ALA A 243 -14.66 35.20 -17.96
C ALA A 243 -14.35 36.21 -16.84
N PRO A 244 -14.87 36.01 -15.61
CA PRO A 244 -14.57 36.88 -14.48
C PRO A 244 -13.07 37.06 -14.28
N TYR A 245 -12.67 38.31 -13.98
CA TYR A 245 -11.27 38.62 -13.75
C TYR A 245 -10.72 37.82 -12.56
N SER A 246 -9.62 37.12 -12.80
CA SER A 246 -8.89 36.38 -11.78
C SER A 246 -7.42 36.82 -11.79
N PRO A 247 -6.93 37.44 -10.70
CA PRO A 247 -5.52 37.81 -10.59
C PRO A 247 -4.57 36.63 -10.75
N ILE A 248 -4.90 35.49 -10.12
CA ILE A 248 -4.03 34.31 -10.13
C ILE A 248 -4.01 33.63 -11.50
N ALA A 249 -5.14 33.61 -12.20
CA ALA A 249 -5.23 33.09 -13.56
C ALA A 249 -4.47 33.98 -14.56
N SER A 250 -4.54 35.30 -14.38
CA SER A 250 -3.79 36.26 -15.21
C SER A 250 -2.28 36.05 -15.08
N LEU A 251 -1.78 35.86 -13.86
CA LEU A 251 -0.37 35.54 -13.60
C LEU A 251 0.03 34.22 -14.26
N HIS A 252 -0.79 33.18 -14.11
CA HIS A 252 -0.57 31.88 -14.75
C HIS A 252 -0.43 32.03 -16.27
N ASP A 253 -1.34 32.76 -16.93
CA ASP A 253 -1.31 32.92 -18.38
C ASP A 253 -0.01 33.58 -18.86
N GLY A 254 0.44 34.60 -18.14
CA GLY A 254 1.72 35.25 -18.39
C GLY A 254 2.89 34.27 -18.33
N ARG A 255 2.97 33.48 -17.25
CA ARG A 255 4.04 32.48 -17.06
C ARG A 255 3.97 31.36 -18.08
N ALA A 256 2.77 30.91 -18.42
CA ALA A 256 2.56 29.83 -19.36
C ALA A 256 2.95 30.24 -20.80
N ALA A 257 2.65 31.49 -21.18
CA ALA A 257 3.12 32.10 -22.43
C ALA A 257 4.64 32.34 -22.42
N ALA A 258 5.21 32.81 -21.31
CA ALA A 258 6.67 32.93 -21.15
C ALA A 258 7.39 31.57 -21.29
N LEU A 259 6.80 30.48 -20.80
CA LEU A 259 7.32 29.14 -21.05
C LEU A 259 7.28 28.77 -22.52
N SER A 260 6.23 29.15 -23.25
CA SER A 260 6.12 28.90 -24.69
C SER A 260 7.15 29.69 -25.50
N LEU A 261 7.34 30.98 -25.19
CA LEU A 261 8.39 31.81 -25.78
C LEU A 261 9.77 31.19 -25.58
N ASP A 262 10.07 30.77 -24.35
CA ASP A 262 11.32 30.10 -24.01
C ASP A 262 11.51 28.77 -24.76
N ARG A 263 10.48 27.93 -24.85
CA ARG A 263 10.52 26.69 -25.62
C ARG A 263 10.71 26.94 -27.12
N MET A 264 10.07 27.98 -27.66
CA MET A 264 10.26 28.42 -29.04
C MET A 264 11.73 28.79 -29.29
N PHE A 265 12.35 29.57 -28.40
CA PHE A 265 13.77 29.95 -28.53
C PHE A 265 14.73 28.75 -28.50
N GLN A 266 14.33 27.66 -27.85
CA GLN A 266 15.10 26.42 -27.75
C GLN A 266 14.78 25.43 -28.88
N GLY A 267 13.79 25.70 -29.74
CA GLY A 267 13.29 24.72 -30.72
C GLY A 267 12.61 23.51 -30.07
N ALA A 268 12.13 23.64 -28.83
CA ALA A 268 11.47 22.57 -28.08
C ALA A 268 9.97 22.48 -28.38
N SER A 269 9.37 21.32 -28.11
CA SER A 269 7.92 21.12 -28.29
C SER A 269 7.10 22.07 -27.41
N LEU A 270 6.20 22.83 -28.03
CA LEU A 270 5.27 23.71 -27.32
C LEU A 270 4.21 22.93 -26.53
N THR A 271 3.83 21.74 -26.99
CA THR A 271 2.69 20.95 -26.47
C THR A 271 3.09 19.87 -25.47
N ALA A 272 4.34 19.40 -25.49
CA ALA A 272 4.79 18.33 -24.60
C ALA A 272 4.74 18.71 -23.11
N ASN A 273 4.32 17.77 -22.25
CA ASN A 273 4.29 17.91 -20.78
C ASN A 273 3.60 19.20 -20.30
N ARG A 274 2.46 19.55 -20.91
CA ARG A 274 1.59 20.67 -20.51
C ARG A 274 0.46 20.25 -19.56
N GLU A 275 0.27 18.95 -19.37
CA GLU A 275 -0.63 18.40 -18.37
C GLU A 275 -0.27 18.99 -17.00
N ARG A 276 -1.25 19.58 -16.31
CA ARG A 276 -1.10 20.18 -14.96
C ARG A 276 -0.25 21.46 -14.91
N GLN A 277 -0.09 22.18 -16.02
CA GLN A 277 0.57 23.49 -16.02
C GLN A 277 -0.16 24.52 -15.15
N GLY A 278 -1.49 24.57 -15.24
CA GLY A 278 -2.35 25.39 -14.38
C GLY A 278 -2.86 24.63 -13.16
N GLY A 279 -3.86 25.20 -12.49
CA GLY A 279 -4.52 24.53 -11.37
C GLY A 279 -5.22 23.25 -11.82
N PHE A 280 -5.15 22.20 -11.00
CA PHE A 280 -5.79 20.91 -11.27
C PHE A 280 -6.26 20.24 -9.97
N VAL A 281 -7.16 19.26 -10.10
CA VAL A 281 -7.62 18.47 -8.96
C VAL A 281 -6.59 17.40 -8.63
N SER A 282 -6.06 17.45 -7.41
CA SER A 282 -5.13 16.43 -6.94
C SER A 282 -5.82 15.08 -6.72
N ARG A 283 -5.14 14.00 -7.09
CA ARG A 283 -5.51 12.63 -6.72
C ARG A 283 -5.06 12.25 -5.30
N LEU A 284 -4.34 13.12 -4.59
CA LEU A 284 -3.88 12.82 -3.23
C LEU A 284 -5.07 12.63 -2.30
N TYR A 285 -5.26 11.40 -1.84
CA TYR A 285 -6.20 11.09 -0.79
C TYR A 285 -5.64 11.47 0.58
N THR A 286 -6.49 11.96 1.48
CA THR A 286 -6.13 12.19 2.88
C THR A 286 -7.37 11.93 3.71
N ASP A 287 -7.29 10.91 4.58
CA ASP A 287 -8.29 10.67 5.61
C ASP A 287 -8.23 11.79 6.65
N VAL A 288 -9.34 12.50 6.79
CA VAL A 288 -9.49 13.65 7.69
C VAL A 288 -10.09 13.27 9.04
N SER A 289 -10.65 12.06 9.17
CA SER A 289 -11.42 11.63 10.33
C SER A 289 -10.61 11.62 11.64
N GLY A 290 -9.30 11.44 11.54
CA GLY A 290 -8.38 11.46 12.68
C GLY A 290 -7.98 12.85 13.19
N TYR A 291 -8.43 13.94 12.56
CA TYR A 291 -8.07 15.31 12.98
C TYR A 291 -9.21 15.99 13.72
N ALA A 292 -8.88 16.61 14.85
CA ALA A 292 -9.86 17.34 15.66
C ALA A 292 -10.45 18.54 14.88
N PRO A 293 -11.77 18.78 15.00
CA PRO A 293 -12.38 19.97 14.44
C PRO A 293 -11.72 21.25 14.95
N ALA A 294 -11.40 22.20 14.07
CA ALA A 294 -10.92 23.52 14.49
C ALA A 294 -11.38 24.61 13.51
N ALA A 295 -12.04 25.64 14.05
CA ALA A 295 -12.45 26.83 13.31
C ALA A 295 -11.25 27.64 12.83
N ALA A 296 -11.45 28.41 11.75
CA ALA A 296 -10.43 29.34 11.27
C ALA A 296 -10.19 30.46 12.28
N VAL A 297 -8.91 30.79 12.47
CA VAL A 297 -8.53 31.97 13.26
C VAL A 297 -8.89 33.19 12.43
N ALA A 298 -9.69 34.09 12.99
CA ALA A 298 -9.91 35.40 12.41
C ALA A 298 -8.84 36.36 12.95
N PRO A 299 -8.29 37.27 12.13
CA PRO A 299 -7.48 38.36 12.65
C PRO A 299 -8.36 39.26 13.54
N ALA A 300 -7.82 39.72 14.67
CA ALA A 300 -8.53 40.66 15.53
C ALA A 300 -8.89 41.98 14.81
N ASP A 301 -8.04 42.41 13.88
CA ASP A 301 -8.26 43.56 13.00
C ASP A 301 -8.23 43.09 11.53
N PRO A 302 -9.41 42.95 10.88
CA PRO A 302 -9.49 42.52 9.49
C PRO A 302 -8.73 43.41 8.50
N ASP A 303 -8.63 44.71 8.79
CA ASP A 303 -7.98 45.68 7.92
C ASP A 303 -6.47 45.57 8.01
N ARG A 304 -5.92 45.36 9.21
CA ARG A 304 -4.48 45.10 9.42
C ARG A 304 -4.06 43.68 9.04
N GLY A 305 -4.98 42.71 9.09
CA GLY A 305 -4.66 41.30 8.91
C GLY A 305 -4.13 40.69 10.21
N TYR A 306 -3.48 39.53 10.11
CA TYR A 306 -3.03 38.79 11.30
C TYR A 306 -1.91 39.49 12.06
N ALA A 307 -2.00 39.48 13.39
CA ALA A 307 -0.83 39.57 14.26
C ALA A 307 0.03 38.30 14.13
N ALA A 308 1.31 38.39 14.51
CA ALA A 308 2.26 37.29 14.36
C ALA A 308 1.79 35.99 15.04
N ASP A 309 1.25 36.07 16.26
CA ASP A 309 0.77 34.90 16.98
C ASP A 309 -0.54 34.33 16.39
N GLU A 310 -1.42 35.19 15.86
CA GLU A 310 -2.63 34.74 15.16
C GLU A 310 -2.28 34.01 13.86
N ALA A 311 -1.32 34.55 13.09
CA ALA A 311 -0.81 33.92 11.87
C ALA A 311 -0.16 32.56 12.17
N ARG A 312 0.63 32.47 13.26
CA ARG A 312 1.21 31.20 13.72
C ARG A 312 0.14 30.19 14.12
N ALA A 313 -0.89 30.64 14.85
CA ALA A 313 -2.02 29.80 15.25
C ALA A 313 -2.80 29.29 14.02
N GLU A 314 -3.10 30.15 13.06
CA GLU A 314 -3.79 29.78 11.83
C GLU A 314 -2.96 28.81 10.98
N ALA A 315 -1.65 29.08 10.81
CA ALA A 315 -0.74 28.19 10.12
C ALA A 315 -0.62 26.83 10.82
N GLY A 316 -0.63 26.83 12.15
CA GLY A 316 -0.60 25.64 13.00
C GLY A 316 -1.81 24.71 12.85
N ARG A 317 -2.93 25.19 12.29
CA ARG A 317 -4.09 24.33 11.96
C ARG A 317 -3.83 23.40 10.78
N CYS A 318 -2.82 23.69 9.95
CA CYS A 318 -2.48 22.86 8.80
C CYS A 318 -2.00 21.46 9.25
N PHE A 319 -2.68 20.43 8.78
CA PHE A 319 -2.26 19.03 9.00
C PHE A 319 -1.51 18.46 7.79
N PRO A 320 -0.72 17.40 7.97
CA PRO A 320 -0.02 16.79 6.85
C PRO A 320 -0.96 15.99 5.94
N CYS A 321 -1.30 16.53 4.77
CA CYS A 321 -1.98 15.78 3.71
C CYS A 321 -1.05 14.67 3.17
N ARG A 322 -1.35 13.41 3.47
CA ARG A 322 -0.56 12.24 3.08
C ARG A 322 -1.52 11.07 2.84
N CYS A 323 -1.24 10.24 1.85
CA CYS A 323 -1.97 9.01 1.57
C CYS A 323 -1.16 7.80 2.05
N LEU A 324 -1.36 7.42 3.31
CA LEU A 324 -0.64 6.32 3.94
C LEU A 324 -1.58 5.23 4.49
N GLU A 325 -2.84 5.14 4.04
CA GLU A 325 -3.84 4.21 4.61
C GLU A 325 -3.39 2.74 4.63
N CYS A 326 -2.76 2.29 3.55
CA CYS A 326 -2.19 0.94 3.47
C CYS A 326 -1.01 0.74 4.44
N VAL A 327 -0.18 1.77 4.66
CA VAL A 327 0.94 1.73 5.61
C VAL A 327 0.44 1.77 7.05
N LYS A 328 -0.50 2.67 7.35
CA LYS A 328 -1.19 2.77 8.64
C LYS A 328 -1.80 1.41 9.01
N SER A 329 -2.39 0.70 8.06
CA SER A 329 -3.13 -0.55 8.30
C SER A 329 -2.27 -1.83 8.29
N CYS A 330 -0.98 -1.76 7.93
CA CYS A 330 -0.15 -2.93 7.67
C CYS A 330 1.22 -2.86 8.36
N GLU A 331 1.46 -3.73 9.34
CA GLU A 331 2.73 -3.80 10.10
C GLU A 331 3.95 -4.05 9.19
N TYR A 332 3.79 -4.88 8.17
CA TYR A 332 4.81 -5.11 7.14
C TYR A 332 5.20 -3.82 6.41
N LEU A 333 4.22 -3.07 5.89
CA LEU A 333 4.52 -1.83 5.17
C LEU A 333 5.07 -0.74 6.09
N ALA A 334 4.62 -0.69 7.35
CA ALA A 334 5.11 0.27 8.34
C ALA A 334 6.58 0.02 8.73
N THR A 335 7.01 -1.24 8.81
CA THR A 335 8.38 -1.63 9.20
C THR A 335 9.45 -1.02 8.29
N HIS A 336 9.13 -0.81 7.01
CA HIS A 336 10.08 -0.28 6.01
C HIS A 336 10.14 1.26 5.95
N LYS A 337 9.40 1.98 6.80
CA LYS A 337 9.50 3.45 7.01
C LYS A 337 9.45 4.31 5.74
N SER A 338 8.66 3.91 4.75
CA SER A 338 8.47 4.61 3.47
C SER A 338 7.03 4.39 2.98
N TYR A 339 6.80 4.36 1.66
CA TYR A 339 5.46 4.26 1.05
C TYR A 339 5.46 3.37 -0.21
N PRO A 340 4.27 2.88 -0.63
CA PRO A 340 4.15 1.83 -1.65
C PRO A 340 4.89 2.05 -2.96
N LYS A 341 4.83 3.26 -3.55
CA LYS A 341 5.55 3.53 -4.81
C LYS A 341 7.06 3.29 -4.70
N ARG A 342 7.66 3.67 -3.57
CA ARG A 342 9.08 3.40 -3.31
C ARG A 342 9.33 1.91 -3.09
N TYR A 343 8.43 1.21 -2.41
CA TYR A 343 8.53 -0.25 -2.25
C TYR A 343 8.45 -0.98 -3.60
N VAL A 344 7.54 -0.56 -4.50
CA VAL A 344 7.44 -1.11 -5.86
C VAL A 344 8.77 -0.98 -6.61
N ARG A 345 9.37 0.22 -6.59
CA ARG A 345 10.67 0.49 -7.21
C ARG A 345 11.78 -0.35 -6.59
N GLU A 346 11.81 -0.45 -5.27
CA GLU A 346 12.82 -1.23 -4.56
C GLU A 346 12.70 -2.73 -4.88
N ILE A 347 11.49 -3.29 -4.86
CA ILE A 347 11.23 -4.68 -5.25
C ILE A 347 11.67 -4.93 -6.70
N TYR A 348 11.30 -4.03 -7.62
CA TYR A 348 11.70 -4.14 -9.02
C TYR A 348 13.22 -4.09 -9.20
N ASN A 349 13.88 -3.11 -8.59
CA ASN A 349 15.33 -2.96 -8.65
C ASN A 349 16.04 -4.18 -8.07
N ASN A 350 15.53 -4.75 -6.97
CA ASN A 350 16.08 -5.96 -6.37
C ASN A 350 15.88 -7.18 -7.29
N ASP A 351 14.72 -7.32 -7.95
CA ASP A 351 14.47 -8.38 -8.94
C ASP A 351 15.36 -8.27 -10.20
N CYS A 352 15.68 -7.05 -10.63
CA CYS A 352 16.48 -6.79 -11.84
C CYS A 352 18.00 -6.81 -11.59
N ILE A 353 18.49 -6.20 -10.51
CA ILE A 353 19.91 -5.90 -10.29
C ILE A 353 20.54 -6.85 -9.26
N VAL A 354 19.80 -7.32 -8.25
CA VAL A 354 20.39 -7.99 -7.07
C VAL A 354 20.26 -9.52 -7.18
N LEU A 355 21.29 -10.14 -7.77
CA LEU A 355 21.44 -11.58 -7.95
C LEU A 355 21.82 -12.31 -6.64
N GLY A 356 20.95 -12.32 -5.63
CA GLY A 356 21.05 -13.27 -4.50
C GLY A 356 21.48 -12.71 -3.14
N ASN A 357 21.42 -11.40 -2.91
CA ASN A 357 21.59 -10.87 -1.55
C ASN A 357 20.31 -11.09 -0.72
N HIS A 358 20.39 -11.96 0.30
CA HIS A 358 19.28 -12.29 1.19
C HIS A 358 18.59 -11.07 1.81
N LYS A 359 19.34 -10.00 2.15
CA LYS A 359 18.76 -8.81 2.79
C LYS A 359 17.86 -8.01 1.85
N ALA A 360 18.22 -7.91 0.57
CA ALA A 360 17.45 -7.19 -0.45
C ALA A 360 16.11 -7.88 -0.77
N ASN A 361 16.08 -9.21 -0.68
CA ASN A 361 14.88 -10.00 -1.04
C ASN A 361 13.87 -10.14 0.11
N ARG A 362 14.21 -9.73 1.34
CA ARG A 362 13.30 -9.86 2.49
C ARG A 362 12.00 -9.07 2.28
N LEU A 363 12.06 -7.87 1.68
CA LEU A 363 10.90 -7.02 1.42
C LEU A 363 9.80 -7.78 0.65
N ALA A 364 10.12 -8.42 -0.48
CA ALA A 364 9.12 -9.16 -1.26
C ALA A 364 8.63 -10.45 -0.60
N ASN A 365 9.47 -11.09 0.22
CA ASN A 365 9.18 -12.41 0.81
C ASN A 365 8.50 -12.34 2.19
N ALA A 366 8.58 -11.20 2.90
CA ALA A 366 7.98 -11.04 4.23
C ALA A 366 6.50 -10.58 4.21
N CYS A 367 5.94 -10.32 3.03
CA CYS A 367 4.52 -9.96 2.88
C CYS A 367 3.60 -11.17 3.08
N SER A 368 2.51 -11.03 3.85
CA SER A 368 1.55 -12.12 4.05
C SER A 368 0.56 -12.35 2.90
N LEU A 369 0.67 -11.58 1.81
CA LEU A 369 -0.21 -11.65 0.63
C LEU A 369 -1.71 -11.55 0.99
N CYS A 370 -2.03 -10.80 2.05
CA CYS A 370 -3.39 -10.78 2.60
C CYS A 370 -4.36 -9.89 1.81
N GLY A 371 -3.87 -9.01 0.93
CA GLY A 371 -4.68 -8.07 0.13
C GLY A 371 -5.23 -6.85 0.88
N LEU A 372 -4.89 -6.64 2.16
CA LEU A 372 -5.46 -5.52 2.93
C LEU A 372 -5.08 -4.17 2.33
N CYS A 373 -3.83 -4.05 1.86
CA CYS A 373 -3.33 -2.86 1.20
C CYS A 373 -4.17 -2.43 0.00
N GLU A 374 -4.79 -3.37 -0.71
CA GLU A 374 -5.67 -3.05 -1.84
C GLU A 374 -7.02 -2.55 -1.33
N ALA A 375 -7.61 -3.26 -0.37
CA ALA A 375 -8.92 -2.93 0.19
C ALA A 375 -8.97 -1.53 0.81
N VAL A 376 -7.92 -1.10 1.51
CA VAL A 376 -7.84 0.24 2.12
C VAL A 376 -7.27 1.30 1.17
N CYS A 377 -6.78 0.93 -0.02
CA CYS A 377 -6.18 1.89 -0.94
C CYS A 377 -7.27 2.54 -1.79
N PRO A 378 -7.34 3.88 -1.83
CA PRO A 378 -8.32 4.60 -2.67
C PRO A 378 -8.16 4.32 -4.17
N GLU A 379 -7.02 3.76 -4.57
CA GLU A 379 -6.63 3.51 -5.97
C GLU A 379 -6.33 2.02 -6.21
N ASN A 380 -6.75 1.14 -5.29
CA ASN A 380 -6.66 -0.31 -5.39
C ASN A 380 -5.23 -0.82 -5.69
N LEU A 381 -4.23 -0.29 -4.98
CA LEU A 381 -2.84 -0.79 -5.09
C LEU A 381 -2.63 -2.04 -4.23
N ASN A 382 -2.40 -3.18 -4.90
CA ASN A 382 -2.17 -4.46 -4.24
C ASN A 382 -0.68 -4.79 -4.07
N MET A 383 -0.08 -4.41 -2.93
CA MET A 383 1.29 -4.80 -2.58
C MET A 383 1.48 -6.33 -2.46
N GLY A 384 0.41 -7.08 -2.17
CA GLY A 384 0.45 -8.54 -2.15
C GLY A 384 0.77 -9.11 -3.52
N GLU A 385 0.06 -8.68 -4.56
CA GLU A 385 0.33 -9.11 -5.95
C GLU A 385 1.72 -8.75 -6.43
N ILE A 386 2.20 -7.54 -6.12
CA ILE A 386 3.55 -7.09 -6.48
C ILE A 386 4.60 -8.01 -5.84
N CYS A 387 4.43 -8.33 -4.56
CA CYS A 387 5.31 -9.25 -3.85
C CYS A 387 5.26 -10.66 -4.44
N LEU A 388 4.07 -11.16 -4.79
CA LEU A 388 3.90 -12.47 -5.40
C LEU A 388 4.55 -12.56 -6.79
N GLU A 389 4.39 -11.52 -7.61
CA GLU A 389 5.04 -11.42 -8.93
C GLU A 389 6.57 -11.47 -8.80
N ALA A 390 7.13 -10.73 -7.83
CA ALA A 390 8.55 -10.78 -7.54
C ALA A 390 9.01 -12.18 -7.10
N ARG A 391 8.22 -12.87 -6.26
CA ARG A 391 8.52 -14.26 -5.85
C ARG A 391 8.55 -15.21 -7.04
N ARG A 392 7.55 -15.15 -7.91
CA ARG A 392 7.50 -15.93 -9.17
C ARG A 392 8.72 -15.66 -10.04
N SER A 393 9.06 -14.38 -10.22
CA SER A 393 10.22 -14.01 -11.03
C SER A 393 11.53 -14.56 -10.42
N MET A 394 11.69 -14.50 -9.10
CA MET A 394 12.85 -15.07 -8.40
C MET A 394 12.92 -16.60 -8.53
N VAL A 395 11.79 -17.31 -8.41
CA VAL A 395 11.75 -18.77 -8.60
C VAL A 395 12.13 -19.13 -10.03
N ASN A 396 11.52 -18.48 -11.03
CA ASN A 396 11.75 -18.77 -12.45
C ASN A 396 13.21 -18.51 -12.87
N LYS A 397 13.88 -17.51 -12.27
CA LYS A 397 15.30 -17.21 -12.49
C LYS A 397 16.26 -18.10 -11.69
N GLY A 398 15.76 -18.99 -10.82
CA GLY A 398 16.59 -19.77 -9.91
C GLY A 398 17.31 -18.93 -8.84
N LYS A 399 16.73 -17.79 -8.44
CA LYS A 399 17.30 -16.83 -7.50
C LYS A 399 16.55 -16.74 -6.16
N MET A 400 15.44 -17.46 -6.00
CA MET A 400 14.72 -17.55 -4.74
C MET A 400 15.64 -18.11 -3.63
N PRO A 401 15.82 -17.41 -2.50
CA PRO A 401 16.56 -17.94 -1.36
C PRO A 401 16.04 -19.32 -0.94
N PRO A 402 16.89 -20.37 -0.94
CA PRO A 402 16.43 -21.73 -0.66
C PRO A 402 15.81 -21.90 0.73
N SER A 403 16.17 -21.05 1.70
CA SER A 403 15.69 -21.17 3.08
C SER A 403 14.29 -20.61 3.33
N TYR A 404 13.82 -19.64 2.53
CA TYR A 404 12.61 -18.84 2.87
C TYR A 404 11.31 -19.66 2.89
N HIS A 405 11.15 -20.58 1.94
CA HIS A 405 9.89 -21.32 1.78
C HIS A 405 10.05 -22.84 1.91
N ASP A 406 11.27 -23.35 2.07
CA ASP A 406 11.57 -24.79 2.03
C ASP A 406 10.83 -25.59 3.10
N PHE A 407 10.75 -25.11 4.34
CA PHE A 407 10.00 -25.80 5.39
C PHE A 407 8.51 -25.93 5.02
N ALA A 408 7.88 -24.83 4.58
CA ALA A 408 6.48 -24.83 4.19
C ALA A 408 6.20 -25.70 2.95
N LEU A 409 7.15 -25.78 2.01
CA LEU A 409 7.06 -26.64 0.84
C LEU A 409 7.23 -28.13 1.20
N ARG A 410 8.06 -28.46 2.19
CA ARG A 410 8.16 -29.82 2.74
C ARG A 410 6.89 -30.22 3.49
N ASP A 411 6.31 -29.30 4.25
CA ASP A 411 5.02 -29.54 4.93
C ASP A 411 3.86 -29.71 3.93
N LEU A 412 3.89 -28.97 2.81
CA LEU A 412 2.99 -29.20 1.67
C LEU A 412 3.18 -30.61 1.11
N ALA A 413 4.41 -31.04 0.84
CA ALA A 413 4.68 -32.38 0.30
C ALA A 413 4.18 -33.49 1.24
N PHE A 414 4.43 -33.37 2.55
CA PHE A 414 3.86 -34.28 3.56
C PHE A 414 2.33 -34.30 3.50
N SER A 415 1.69 -33.11 3.44
CA SER A 415 0.24 -32.97 3.44
C SER A 415 -0.44 -33.45 2.15
N SER A 416 0.31 -33.59 1.08
CA SER A 416 -0.17 -34.14 -0.20
C SER A 416 0.27 -35.59 -0.42
N GLY A 417 1.11 -36.12 0.48
CA GLY A 417 1.65 -37.47 0.40
C GLY A 417 0.80 -38.51 1.12
N GLU A 418 1.25 -39.76 1.04
CA GLU A 418 0.54 -40.93 1.57
C GLU A 418 0.19 -40.83 3.05
N ALA A 419 1.02 -40.17 3.87
CA ALA A 419 0.78 -40.04 5.30
C ALA A 419 -0.54 -39.33 5.65
N PHE A 420 -1.04 -38.43 4.79
CA PHE A 420 -2.26 -37.65 5.07
C PHE A 420 -3.28 -37.64 3.94
N PHE A 421 -2.84 -37.73 2.68
CA PHE A 421 -3.76 -37.66 1.54
C PHE A 421 -4.75 -38.83 1.56
N LEU A 422 -6.03 -38.51 1.38
CA LEU A 422 -7.12 -39.48 1.32
C LEU A 422 -8.24 -38.92 0.45
N ALA A 423 -8.77 -39.73 -0.46
CA ALA A 423 -9.99 -39.44 -1.20
C ALA A 423 -10.88 -40.69 -1.19
N ARG A 424 -12.08 -40.58 -0.63
CA ARG A 424 -13.02 -41.69 -0.46
C ARG A 424 -14.46 -41.22 -0.55
N HIS A 425 -15.31 -42.05 -1.15
CA HIS A 425 -16.76 -41.94 -0.98
C HIS A 425 -17.15 -42.24 0.46
N GLN A 426 -18.34 -41.79 0.86
CA GLN A 426 -18.96 -42.26 2.09
C GLN A 426 -19.04 -43.80 2.12
N PRO A 427 -18.85 -44.46 3.28
CA PRO A 427 -19.05 -45.90 3.39
C PRO A 427 -20.43 -46.33 2.86
N GLY A 428 -20.45 -47.39 2.05
CA GLY A 428 -21.66 -47.91 1.40
C GLY A 428 -22.12 -47.12 0.16
N ALA A 429 -21.44 -46.02 -0.21
CA ALA A 429 -21.77 -45.26 -1.41
C ALA A 429 -20.74 -45.50 -2.53
N THR A 430 -21.21 -45.58 -3.77
CA THR A 430 -20.38 -45.67 -4.99
C THR A 430 -20.22 -44.34 -5.72
N ALA A 431 -20.90 -43.30 -5.23
CA ALA A 431 -20.82 -41.93 -5.74
C ALA A 431 -20.96 -40.95 -4.56
N SER A 432 -20.62 -39.68 -4.80
CA SER A 432 -20.83 -38.62 -3.80
C SER A 432 -21.47 -37.42 -4.47
N ALA A 433 -22.53 -36.88 -3.87
CA ALA A 433 -23.11 -35.61 -4.31
C ALA A 433 -22.30 -34.41 -3.82
N SER A 434 -21.60 -34.57 -2.69
CA SER A 434 -20.69 -33.57 -2.13
C SER A 434 -19.45 -34.23 -1.54
N VAL A 435 -18.35 -33.49 -1.47
CA VAL A 435 -17.10 -33.94 -0.82
C VAL A 435 -16.64 -32.88 0.18
N PHE A 436 -16.35 -33.31 1.39
CA PHE A 436 -15.82 -32.44 2.44
C PHE A 436 -14.31 -32.33 2.33
N PHE A 437 -13.82 -31.09 2.20
CA PHE A 437 -12.40 -30.75 2.20
C PHE A 437 -12.08 -29.87 3.43
N PRO A 438 -11.67 -30.46 4.57
CA PRO A 438 -11.39 -29.70 5.78
C PRO A 438 -10.15 -28.80 5.66
N GLY A 439 -9.20 -29.21 4.81
CA GLY A 439 -7.91 -28.55 4.62
C GLY A 439 -6.86 -28.97 5.66
N CYS A 440 -5.61 -29.06 5.21
CA CYS A 440 -4.48 -29.58 6.00
C CYS A 440 -4.29 -28.91 7.37
N GLN A 441 -4.40 -27.58 7.47
CA GLN A 441 -4.13 -26.86 8.71
C GLN A 441 -5.22 -27.05 9.77
N LEU A 442 -6.48 -27.18 9.35
CA LEU A 442 -7.56 -27.48 10.29
C LEU A 442 -7.45 -28.92 10.81
N SER A 443 -7.12 -29.87 9.94
CA SER A 443 -6.81 -31.25 10.31
C SER A 443 -5.60 -31.38 11.23
N ALA A 444 -4.62 -30.47 11.08
CA ALA A 444 -3.44 -30.42 11.93
C ALA A 444 -3.73 -29.82 13.31
N SER A 445 -4.63 -28.82 13.38
CA SER A 445 -4.94 -28.10 14.61
C SER A 445 -6.04 -28.75 15.46
N SER A 446 -7.11 -29.22 14.82
CA SER A 446 -8.29 -29.80 15.48
C SER A 446 -8.79 -31.05 14.74
N PRO A 447 -8.02 -32.17 14.72
CA PRO A 447 -8.40 -33.38 14.01
C PRO A 447 -9.77 -33.93 14.46
N ASP A 448 -10.05 -33.93 15.77
CA ASP A 448 -11.31 -34.46 16.30
C ASP A 448 -12.53 -33.63 15.86
N ARG A 449 -12.36 -32.30 15.76
CA ARG A 449 -13.42 -31.40 15.27
C ARG A 449 -13.66 -31.60 13.78
N VAL A 450 -12.64 -31.96 13.00
CA VAL A 450 -12.78 -32.36 11.59
C VAL A 450 -13.58 -33.65 11.47
N ALA A 451 -13.25 -34.67 12.25
CA ALA A 451 -13.98 -35.93 12.26
C ALA A 451 -15.46 -35.73 12.65
N ALA A 452 -15.72 -34.92 13.67
CA ALA A 452 -17.08 -34.57 14.10
C ALA A 452 -17.87 -33.80 13.03
N ALA A 453 -17.25 -32.83 12.37
CA ALA A 453 -17.87 -32.09 11.28
C ALA A 453 -18.22 -33.01 10.10
N TYR A 454 -17.30 -33.91 9.70
CA TYR A 454 -17.58 -34.90 8.66
C TYR A 454 -18.72 -35.84 9.05
N ALA A 455 -18.73 -36.33 10.30
CA ALA A 455 -19.82 -37.15 10.82
C ALA A 455 -21.18 -36.44 10.78
N HIS A 456 -21.22 -35.14 11.07
CA HIS A 456 -22.43 -34.33 10.93
C HIS A 456 -22.86 -34.20 9.47
N LEU A 457 -21.95 -33.84 8.57
CA LEU A 457 -22.27 -33.67 7.14
C LEU A 457 -22.85 -34.94 6.52
N ARG A 458 -22.28 -36.12 6.82
CA ARG A 458 -22.81 -37.42 6.34
C ARG A 458 -24.25 -37.70 6.79
N ARG A 459 -24.65 -37.19 7.97
CA ARG A 459 -26.02 -37.33 8.48
C ARG A 459 -26.98 -36.29 7.90
N ALA A 460 -26.49 -35.07 7.70
CA ALA A 460 -27.32 -33.93 7.38
C ALA A 460 -27.53 -33.72 5.86
N LEU A 461 -26.60 -34.19 5.02
CA LEU A 461 -26.68 -34.01 3.57
C LEU A 461 -27.09 -35.30 2.85
N PRO A 462 -28.04 -35.23 1.89
CA PRO A 462 -28.42 -36.37 1.07
C PRO A 462 -27.39 -36.63 -0.05
N GLY A 463 -27.49 -37.81 -0.69
CA GLY A 463 -26.70 -38.13 -1.88
C GLY A 463 -25.25 -38.56 -1.63
N GLY A 464 -24.89 -38.84 -0.38
CA GLY A 464 -23.56 -39.30 0.02
C GLY A 464 -22.54 -38.16 0.09
N VAL A 465 -21.79 -38.12 1.20
CA VAL A 465 -20.74 -37.12 1.43
C VAL A 465 -19.38 -37.81 1.46
N GLY A 466 -18.60 -37.63 0.40
CA GLY A 466 -17.21 -38.08 0.37
C GLY A 466 -16.30 -37.24 1.27
N LEU A 467 -15.09 -37.72 1.50
CA LEU A 467 -14.03 -36.99 2.19
C LEU A 467 -12.79 -36.88 1.30
N MET A 468 -12.21 -35.68 1.27
CA MET A 468 -10.91 -35.46 0.67
C MET A 468 -9.97 -34.74 1.65
N LEU A 469 -8.96 -35.44 2.15
CA LEU A 469 -7.88 -34.91 2.97
C LEU A 469 -6.67 -34.58 2.10
N GLY A 470 -6.10 -33.41 2.29
CA GLY A 470 -4.92 -32.97 1.56
C GLY A 470 -4.61 -31.49 1.77
N CYS A 471 -3.63 -30.98 1.04
CA CYS A 471 -3.34 -29.55 0.97
C CYS A 471 -3.83 -28.94 -0.35
N CYS A 472 -4.44 -27.76 -0.27
CA CYS A 472 -4.91 -27.00 -1.44
C CYS A 472 -3.80 -26.31 -2.26
N GLY A 473 -2.53 -26.54 -1.93
CA GLY A 473 -1.40 -25.93 -2.65
C GLY A 473 -1.05 -24.48 -2.26
N ALA A 474 -1.76 -23.86 -1.30
CA ALA A 474 -1.49 -22.49 -0.87
C ALA A 474 0.00 -22.17 -0.58
N PRO A 475 0.79 -23.04 0.11
CA PRO A 475 2.20 -22.78 0.33
C PRO A 475 3.02 -22.66 -0.97
N ALA A 476 2.74 -23.49 -1.98
CA ALA A 476 3.41 -23.40 -3.28
C ALA A 476 3.05 -22.10 -4.00
N HIS A 477 1.76 -21.74 -4.01
CA HIS A 477 1.30 -20.47 -4.58
C HIS A 477 1.99 -19.27 -3.90
N TRP A 478 1.95 -19.20 -2.57
CA TRP A 478 2.58 -18.12 -1.80
C TRP A 478 4.10 -18.04 -1.98
N ALA A 479 4.76 -19.16 -2.21
CA ALA A 479 6.19 -19.23 -2.49
C ALA A 479 6.57 -18.79 -3.91
N GLY A 480 5.60 -18.54 -4.80
CA GLY A 480 5.82 -18.30 -6.23
C GLY A 480 6.17 -19.56 -7.02
N GLN A 481 5.94 -20.76 -6.46
CA GLN A 481 6.25 -22.06 -7.06
C GLN A 481 5.10 -22.56 -7.93
N GLU A 482 4.88 -21.93 -9.08
CA GLU A 482 3.70 -22.17 -9.93
C GLU A 482 3.63 -23.60 -10.49
N ALA A 483 4.77 -24.23 -10.79
CA ALA A 483 4.81 -25.63 -11.20
C ALA A 483 4.24 -26.55 -10.12
N ARG A 484 4.74 -26.43 -8.87
CA ARG A 484 4.26 -27.23 -7.73
C ARG A 484 2.81 -26.95 -7.37
N PHE A 485 2.35 -25.70 -7.54
CA PHE A 485 0.94 -25.37 -7.34
C PHE A 485 0.05 -26.09 -8.35
N ARG A 486 0.44 -26.11 -9.63
CA ARG A 486 -0.25 -26.87 -10.68
C ARG A 486 -0.23 -28.37 -10.41
N GLU A 487 0.93 -28.95 -10.10
CA GLU A 487 1.05 -30.38 -9.73
C GLU A 487 0.10 -30.77 -8.59
N THR A 488 -0.01 -29.92 -7.56
CA THR A 488 -0.95 -30.15 -6.45
C THR A 488 -2.40 -30.04 -6.93
N GLY A 489 -2.71 -29.07 -7.79
CA GLY A 489 -4.02 -28.90 -8.40
C GLY A 489 -4.43 -30.10 -9.25
N ASP A 490 -3.53 -30.61 -10.10
CA ASP A 490 -3.76 -31.77 -10.97
C ASP A 490 -4.04 -33.04 -10.15
N ALA A 491 -3.28 -33.25 -9.06
CA ALA A 491 -3.53 -34.38 -8.15
C ALA A 491 -4.90 -34.27 -7.44
N LEU A 492 -5.29 -33.07 -6.99
CA LEU A 492 -6.61 -32.82 -6.43
C LEU A 492 -7.72 -32.98 -7.47
N ALA A 493 -7.48 -32.58 -8.71
CA ALA A 493 -8.42 -32.72 -9.82
C ALA A 493 -8.67 -34.20 -10.11
N ALA A 494 -7.62 -35.00 -10.26
CA ALA A 494 -7.73 -36.43 -10.48
C ALA A 494 -8.53 -37.13 -9.35
N ALA A 495 -8.28 -36.76 -8.09
CA ALA A 495 -9.03 -37.31 -6.95
C ALA A 495 -10.50 -36.85 -6.93
N TRP A 496 -10.76 -35.58 -7.25
CA TRP A 496 -12.10 -35.03 -7.35
C TRP A 496 -12.91 -35.66 -8.49
N GLU A 497 -12.28 -35.89 -9.64
CA GLU A 497 -12.86 -36.60 -10.78
C GLU A 497 -13.14 -38.07 -10.45
N GLY A 498 -12.21 -38.74 -9.76
CA GLY A 498 -12.40 -40.10 -9.25
C GLY A 498 -13.57 -40.23 -8.29
N LEU A 499 -13.98 -39.14 -7.63
CA LEU A 499 -15.19 -39.10 -6.79
C LEU A 499 -16.47 -38.71 -7.56
N GLY A 500 -16.40 -38.56 -8.88
CA GLY A 500 -17.54 -38.21 -9.74
C GLY A 500 -17.83 -36.72 -9.84
N ARG A 501 -16.81 -35.86 -9.67
CA ARG A 501 -16.92 -34.38 -9.69
C ARG A 501 -17.99 -33.82 -8.72
N PRO A 502 -18.01 -34.26 -7.45
CA PRO A 502 -18.98 -33.79 -6.46
C PRO A 502 -18.85 -32.29 -6.18
N ARG A 503 -19.89 -31.68 -5.62
CA ARG A 503 -19.76 -30.33 -5.04
C ARG A 503 -18.74 -30.33 -3.88
N LEU A 504 -17.80 -29.39 -3.88
CA LEU A 504 -16.79 -29.26 -2.82
C LEU A 504 -17.34 -28.45 -1.64
N ILE A 505 -17.03 -28.87 -0.42
CA ILE A 505 -17.34 -28.15 0.83
C ILE A 505 -16.02 -27.87 1.55
N ALA A 506 -15.54 -26.63 1.50
CA ALA A 506 -14.27 -26.22 2.11
C ALA A 506 -14.48 -25.63 3.52
N ALA A 507 -13.77 -26.15 4.52
CA ALA A 507 -13.81 -25.56 5.88
C ALA A 507 -12.89 -24.34 6.04
N CYS A 508 -11.75 -24.34 5.33
CA CYS A 508 -10.76 -23.29 5.39
C CYS A 508 -11.02 -22.23 4.28
N PRO A 509 -11.13 -20.93 4.62
CA PRO A 509 -11.33 -19.87 3.63
C PRO A 509 -10.22 -19.79 2.56
N THR A 510 -8.96 -20.08 2.94
CA THR A 510 -7.86 -20.16 1.97
C THR A 510 -8.05 -21.35 1.02
N CYS A 511 -8.46 -22.52 1.54
CA CYS A 511 -8.71 -23.68 0.71
C CYS A 511 -9.81 -23.43 -0.32
N ARG A 512 -10.89 -22.70 0.04
CA ARG A 512 -11.90 -22.29 -0.93
C ARG A 512 -11.27 -21.58 -2.13
N LYS A 513 -10.53 -20.49 -1.88
CA LYS A 513 -9.90 -19.69 -2.94
C LYS A 513 -8.91 -20.50 -3.78
N MET A 514 -8.11 -21.35 -3.16
CA MET A 514 -7.12 -22.15 -3.88
C MET A 514 -7.76 -23.28 -4.68
N LEU A 515 -8.83 -23.90 -4.19
CA LEU A 515 -9.59 -24.90 -4.94
C LEU A 515 -10.31 -24.28 -6.13
N GLU A 516 -10.93 -23.10 -5.97
CA GLU A 516 -11.54 -22.36 -7.09
C GLU A 516 -10.50 -22.00 -8.17
N ALA A 517 -9.30 -21.59 -7.77
CA ALA A 517 -8.22 -21.27 -8.69
C ALA A 517 -7.56 -22.50 -9.33
N GLY A 518 -7.43 -23.60 -8.58
CA GLY A 518 -6.74 -24.82 -9.00
C GLY A 518 -7.64 -25.85 -9.69
N LEU A 519 -8.96 -25.77 -9.53
CA LEU A 519 -9.95 -26.69 -10.10
C LEU A 519 -11.02 -25.91 -10.89
N PRO A 520 -10.71 -25.45 -12.11
CA PRO A 520 -11.65 -24.70 -12.93
C PRO A 520 -12.97 -25.46 -13.14
N GLY A 521 -14.10 -24.79 -12.90
CA GLY A 521 -15.44 -25.37 -13.05
C GLY A 521 -15.96 -26.14 -11.83
N ALA A 522 -15.14 -26.36 -10.80
CA ALA A 522 -15.61 -26.96 -9.56
C ALA A 522 -16.47 -25.98 -8.75
N ARG A 523 -17.64 -26.42 -8.28
CA ARG A 523 -18.46 -25.64 -7.34
C ARG A 523 -17.95 -25.83 -5.92
N VAL A 524 -17.47 -24.77 -5.28
CA VAL A 524 -16.92 -24.79 -3.92
C VAL A 524 -17.79 -23.97 -2.97
N ASP A 525 -18.58 -24.65 -2.13
CA ASP A 525 -19.29 -24.03 -1.01
C ASP A 525 -18.38 -23.98 0.23
N THR A 526 -18.66 -23.10 1.21
CA THR A 526 -17.97 -23.19 2.51
C THR A 526 -18.74 -24.08 3.49
N LEU A 527 -18.00 -24.70 4.41
CA LEU A 527 -18.61 -25.42 5.53
C LEU A 527 -19.60 -24.53 6.28
N TRP A 528 -19.30 -23.24 6.41
CA TRP A 528 -20.11 -22.28 7.17
C TRP A 528 -21.46 -22.04 6.50
N THR A 529 -21.49 -21.81 5.19
CA THR A 529 -22.75 -21.66 4.46
C THR A 529 -23.57 -22.93 4.44
N VAL A 530 -22.93 -24.10 4.43
CA VAL A 530 -23.61 -25.39 4.51
C VAL A 530 -24.22 -25.59 5.89
N LEU A 531 -23.45 -25.39 6.97
CA LEU A 531 -23.94 -25.54 8.34
C LEU A 531 -25.05 -24.53 8.69
N ALA A 532 -25.02 -23.33 8.12
CA ALA A 532 -26.09 -22.35 8.30
C ALA A 532 -27.45 -22.84 7.74
N VAL A 533 -27.44 -23.77 6.78
CA VAL A 533 -28.66 -24.36 6.22
C VAL A 533 -29.00 -25.69 6.90
N THR A 534 -27.99 -26.52 7.19
CA THR A 534 -28.21 -27.85 7.79
C THR A 534 -28.43 -27.80 9.31
N GLY A 535 -28.16 -26.66 9.94
CA GLY A 535 -28.15 -26.51 11.38
C GLY A 535 -26.90 -27.09 12.04
N VAL A 536 -26.81 -26.96 13.37
CA VAL A 536 -25.69 -27.43 14.20
C VAL A 536 -26.20 -28.26 15.38
N PRO A 537 -25.37 -29.17 15.96
CA PRO A 537 -25.80 -30.02 17.07
C PRO A 537 -25.92 -29.26 18.41
N GLY A 538 -26.98 -28.45 18.54
CA GLY A 538 -27.48 -27.85 19.79
C GLY A 538 -26.73 -26.61 20.31
N ARG A 539 -27.36 -25.89 21.26
CA ARG A 539 -26.77 -24.74 21.99
C ARG A 539 -25.74 -25.22 23.01
N ARG A 540 -24.46 -25.17 22.66
CA ARG A 540 -23.36 -25.63 23.53
C ARG A 540 -22.55 -24.52 24.20
N ALA A 541 -22.80 -23.25 23.85
CA ALA A 541 -21.95 -22.12 24.25
C ALA A 541 -22.78 -20.88 24.67
N ALA A 542 -23.93 -21.10 25.32
CA ALA A 542 -24.84 -20.03 25.70
C ALA A 542 -24.20 -19.02 26.68
N GLY A 543 -24.27 -17.73 26.35
CA GLY A 543 -23.83 -16.64 27.22
C GLY A 543 -22.37 -16.20 27.03
N LEU A 544 -21.62 -16.83 26.13
CA LEU A 544 -20.25 -16.37 25.80
C LEU A 544 -20.29 -15.07 24.99
N ARG A 545 -19.36 -14.17 25.28
CA ARG A 545 -19.11 -12.94 24.53
C ARG A 545 -17.72 -13.02 23.91
N LEU A 546 -17.65 -13.16 22.59
CA LEU A 546 -16.40 -13.42 21.88
C LEU A 546 -16.17 -12.39 20.79
N ALA A 547 -14.94 -11.92 20.64
CA ALA A 547 -14.57 -11.01 19.57
C ALA A 547 -14.33 -11.78 18.27
N ILE A 548 -15.10 -11.48 17.23
CA ILE A 548 -14.99 -12.19 15.95
C ILE A 548 -13.81 -11.63 15.14
N HIS A 549 -12.94 -12.54 14.71
CA HIS A 549 -11.88 -12.26 13.75
C HIS A 549 -12.18 -12.95 12.42
N ASP A 550 -12.56 -12.15 11.43
CA ASP A 550 -12.69 -12.59 10.05
C ASP A 550 -11.30 -12.80 9.40
N PRO A 551 -10.96 -14.01 8.94
CA PRO A 551 -9.70 -14.28 8.27
C PRO A 551 -9.58 -13.46 6.98
N CYS A 552 -8.38 -12.99 6.65
CA CYS A 552 -8.15 -12.19 5.43
C CYS A 552 -8.56 -12.91 4.13
N ALA A 553 -8.50 -14.25 4.11
CA ALA A 553 -8.95 -15.04 2.97
C ALA A 553 -10.48 -15.00 2.76
N ALA A 554 -11.28 -14.61 3.76
CA ALA A 554 -12.72 -14.42 3.66
C ALA A 554 -13.15 -12.99 3.29
N ARG A 555 -12.19 -12.07 3.04
CA ARG A 555 -12.50 -10.74 2.52
C ARG A 555 -13.27 -10.83 1.21
N GLY A 556 -14.36 -10.06 1.11
CA GLY A 556 -15.31 -10.03 0.01
C GLY A 556 -16.35 -11.15 0.04
N ASP A 557 -16.20 -12.16 0.90
CA ASP A 557 -17.12 -13.30 1.01
C ASP A 557 -18.23 -13.00 2.02
N ARG A 558 -19.13 -12.10 1.65
CA ARG A 558 -20.24 -11.67 2.52
C ARG A 558 -21.17 -12.83 2.90
N ALA A 559 -21.27 -13.88 2.09
CA ALA A 559 -22.07 -15.06 2.40
C ALA A 559 -21.48 -15.85 3.57
N THR A 560 -20.18 -16.17 3.51
CA THR A 560 -19.48 -16.85 4.60
C THR A 560 -19.45 -16.00 5.88
N GLN A 561 -19.15 -14.71 5.76
CA GLN A 561 -19.13 -13.78 6.90
C GLN A 561 -20.47 -13.75 7.65
N ARG A 562 -21.60 -13.73 6.92
CA ARG A 562 -22.95 -13.80 7.51
C ARG A 562 -23.26 -15.17 8.11
N ALA A 563 -22.90 -16.24 7.40
CA ALA A 563 -23.14 -17.61 7.87
C ALA A 563 -22.44 -17.88 9.21
N VAL A 564 -21.18 -17.44 9.36
CA VAL A 564 -20.45 -17.59 10.64
C VAL A 564 -21.14 -16.84 11.77
N ARG A 565 -21.56 -15.59 11.55
CA ARG A 565 -22.28 -14.80 12.57
C ARG A 565 -23.60 -15.44 12.97
N HIS A 566 -24.34 -15.96 12.00
CA HIS A 566 -25.57 -16.73 12.25
C HIS A 566 -25.29 -17.98 13.10
N LEU A 567 -24.27 -18.76 12.75
CA LEU A 567 -23.88 -19.96 13.51
C LEU A 567 -23.44 -19.64 14.94
N LEU A 568 -22.73 -18.53 15.15
CA LEU A 568 -22.37 -18.06 16.49
C LEU A 568 -23.63 -17.71 17.31
N ALA A 569 -24.58 -17.00 16.72
CA ALA A 569 -25.85 -16.67 17.38
C ALA A 569 -26.66 -17.92 17.74
N GLU A 570 -26.75 -18.89 16.82
CA GLU A 570 -27.39 -20.20 17.07
C GLU A 570 -26.70 -20.99 18.19
N ALA A 571 -25.37 -20.90 18.28
CA ALA A 571 -24.61 -21.50 19.38
C ALA A 571 -24.78 -20.77 20.73
N GLY A 572 -25.47 -19.61 20.75
CA GLY A 572 -25.69 -18.78 21.94
C GLY A 572 -24.54 -17.84 22.26
N VAL A 573 -23.67 -17.55 21.29
CA VAL A 573 -22.53 -16.62 21.43
C VAL A 573 -22.92 -15.23 20.95
N ALA A 574 -22.67 -14.22 21.80
CA ALA A 574 -22.73 -12.83 21.41
C ALA A 574 -21.40 -12.39 20.78
N ALA A 575 -21.39 -12.15 19.47
CA ALA A 575 -20.20 -11.70 18.75
C ALA A 575 -19.93 -10.20 18.97
N ILE A 576 -18.69 -9.86 19.30
CA ILE A 576 -18.18 -8.49 19.35
C ILE A 576 -17.41 -8.24 18.05
N GLU A 577 -17.90 -7.30 17.23
CA GLU A 577 -17.25 -6.95 15.97
C GLU A 577 -15.95 -6.17 16.22
N LEU A 578 -14.87 -6.58 15.55
CA LEU A 578 -13.55 -5.93 15.64
C LEU A 578 -13.29 -4.92 14.51
N GLY A 579 -14.35 -4.48 13.82
CA GLY A 579 -14.31 -3.59 12.66
C GLY A 579 -15.06 -4.16 11.46
N ASP A 580 -14.92 -3.54 10.28
CA ASP A 580 -15.46 -4.09 9.05
C ASP A 580 -14.71 -5.38 8.66
N PRO A 581 -15.43 -6.52 8.47
CA PRO A 581 -14.80 -7.78 8.10
C PRO A 581 -13.95 -7.69 6.82
N ASP A 582 -14.31 -6.81 5.87
CA ASP A 582 -13.56 -6.61 4.63
C ASP A 582 -12.28 -5.77 4.81
N HIS A 583 -12.07 -5.15 5.97
CA HIS A 583 -10.87 -4.39 6.30
C HIS A 583 -10.03 -5.05 7.40
N THR A 584 -10.28 -6.33 7.69
CA THR A 584 -9.61 -7.05 8.78
C THR A 584 -8.08 -7.16 8.58
N PRO A 585 -7.26 -6.73 9.55
CA PRO A 585 -5.82 -6.98 9.60
C PRO A 585 -5.46 -8.46 9.66
N CYS A 586 -4.40 -8.88 8.98
CA CYS A 586 -4.00 -10.28 8.93
C CYS A 586 -3.35 -10.77 10.24
N CYS A 587 -3.40 -12.08 10.48
CA CYS A 587 -2.71 -12.74 11.59
C CYS A 587 -1.22 -13.07 11.30
N GLY A 588 -0.65 -12.56 10.21
CA GLY A 588 0.75 -12.80 9.82
C GLY A 588 1.07 -14.21 9.26
N PHE A 589 0.13 -15.16 9.26
CA PHE A 589 0.41 -16.53 8.78
C PHE A 589 0.54 -16.66 7.26
N GLY A 590 -0.40 -16.04 6.52
CA GLY A 590 -0.46 -16.13 5.06
C GLY A 590 0.83 -15.68 4.40
N GLY A 591 1.04 -16.06 3.15
CA GLY A 591 2.22 -15.61 2.40
C GLY A 591 3.55 -16.13 2.94
N LEU A 592 3.54 -17.07 3.90
CA LEU A 592 4.75 -17.67 4.50
C LEU A 592 5.64 -16.67 5.26
N ALA A 593 5.09 -15.52 5.66
CA ALA A 593 5.86 -14.42 6.26
C ALA A 593 6.64 -14.87 7.51
N SER A 594 6.04 -15.72 8.36
CA SER A 594 6.67 -16.24 9.58
C SER A 594 7.91 -17.11 9.33
N PHE A 595 8.08 -17.67 8.13
CA PHE A 595 9.28 -18.44 7.77
C PHE A 595 10.42 -17.55 7.25
N VAL A 596 10.11 -16.30 6.89
CA VAL A 596 11.04 -15.34 6.31
C VAL A 596 11.48 -14.30 7.34
N ASP A 597 10.54 -13.78 8.11
CA ASP A 597 10.74 -12.78 9.15
C ASP A 597 9.82 -13.07 10.36
N PRO A 598 10.25 -13.94 11.29
CA PRO A 598 9.48 -14.31 12.47
C PRO A 598 9.13 -13.11 13.36
N ASP A 599 10.07 -12.17 13.53
CA ASP A 599 9.87 -10.99 14.38
C ASP A 599 8.78 -10.07 13.82
N LEU A 600 8.76 -9.87 12.50
CA LEU A 600 7.69 -9.13 11.84
C LEU A 600 6.34 -9.85 11.95
N ALA A 601 6.32 -11.16 11.76
CA ALA A 601 5.09 -11.95 11.89
C ALA A 601 4.53 -11.86 13.31
N ASP A 602 5.40 -11.87 14.32
CA ASP A 602 5.06 -11.71 15.72
C ASP A 602 4.48 -10.34 16.03
N ARG A 603 5.12 -9.24 15.60
CA ARG A 603 4.54 -7.88 15.74
C ARG A 603 3.20 -7.75 15.04
N THR A 604 3.04 -8.42 13.89
CA THR A 604 1.76 -8.43 13.15
C THR A 604 0.65 -9.08 13.97
N VAL A 605 0.95 -10.19 14.64
CA VAL A 605 0.00 -10.84 15.55
C VAL A 605 -0.28 -9.98 16.78
N ASP A 606 0.75 -9.44 17.43
CA ASP A 606 0.63 -8.60 18.63
C ASP A 606 -0.32 -7.42 18.39
N ARG A 607 -0.09 -6.73 17.27
CA ARG A 607 -0.94 -5.63 16.83
C ARG A 607 -2.40 -6.06 16.67
N ARG A 608 -2.66 -7.29 16.20
CA ARG A 608 -4.02 -7.79 15.99
C ARG A 608 -4.70 -8.22 17.29
N ILE A 609 -3.98 -8.86 18.20
CA ILE A 609 -4.55 -9.33 19.47
C ILE A 609 -4.79 -8.18 20.45
N ALA A 610 -4.10 -7.04 20.29
CA ALA A 610 -4.33 -5.82 21.06
C ALA A 610 -5.63 -5.08 20.71
N ALA A 611 -6.36 -5.49 19.67
CA ALA A 611 -7.58 -4.79 19.24
C ALA A 611 -8.79 -4.98 20.20
N SER A 612 -8.75 -6.00 21.07
CA SER A 612 -9.76 -6.21 22.11
C SER A 612 -9.24 -7.17 23.16
N ASP A 613 -9.62 -6.97 24.42
CA ASP A 613 -9.26 -7.86 25.52
C ASP A 613 -10.09 -9.16 25.54
N ALA A 614 -11.28 -9.17 24.92
CA ALA A 614 -12.15 -10.35 24.88
C ALA A 614 -11.50 -11.54 24.17
N ASP A 615 -11.89 -12.77 24.55
CA ASP A 615 -11.49 -14.00 23.86
C ASP A 615 -11.89 -13.95 22.39
N TYR A 616 -11.02 -14.44 21.50
CA TYR A 616 -11.26 -14.37 20.05
C TYR A 616 -11.99 -15.61 19.53
N VAL A 617 -12.82 -15.43 18.51
CA VAL A 617 -13.36 -16.53 17.70
C VAL A 617 -13.08 -16.30 16.22
N THR A 618 -12.64 -17.34 15.52
CA THR A 618 -12.33 -17.26 14.09
C THR A 618 -12.62 -18.58 13.38
N TYR A 619 -12.71 -18.54 12.05
CA TYR A 619 -13.00 -19.69 11.20
C TYR A 619 -11.82 -20.01 10.26
N CYS A 620 -10.62 -19.62 10.68
CA CYS A 620 -9.34 -20.07 10.13
C CYS A 620 -8.48 -20.64 11.26
N ALA A 621 -8.11 -21.91 11.13
CA ALA A 621 -7.27 -22.61 12.11
C ALA A 621 -5.96 -21.85 12.40
N MET A 622 -5.33 -21.30 11.36
CA MET A 622 -4.07 -20.58 11.51
C MET A 622 -4.19 -19.22 12.17
N CYS A 623 -5.32 -18.53 12.00
CA CYS A 623 -5.59 -17.31 12.77
C CYS A 623 -5.64 -17.64 14.26
N ARG A 624 -6.42 -18.66 14.63
CA ARG A 624 -6.56 -19.11 16.02
C ARG A 624 -5.24 -19.56 16.62
N ASP A 625 -4.49 -20.40 15.90
CA ASP A 625 -3.22 -20.93 16.41
C ASP A 625 -2.16 -19.83 16.55
N ASN A 626 -2.07 -18.89 15.60
CA ASN A 626 -1.16 -17.75 15.72
C ASN A 626 -1.50 -16.85 16.92
N PHE A 627 -2.78 -16.63 17.20
CA PHE A 627 -3.21 -15.88 18.38
C PHE A 627 -2.84 -16.61 19.67
N ALA A 628 -3.13 -17.91 19.76
CA ALA A 628 -2.79 -18.73 20.91
C ALA A 628 -1.27 -18.78 21.17
N ARG A 629 -0.45 -18.87 20.11
CA ARG A 629 1.02 -18.83 20.19
C ARG A 629 1.55 -17.54 20.83
N ARG A 630 0.82 -16.43 20.70
CA ARG A 630 1.14 -15.13 21.30
C ARG A 630 0.34 -14.85 22.58
N GLY A 631 -0.24 -15.88 23.19
CA GLY A 631 -0.92 -15.80 24.49
C GLY A 631 -2.37 -15.31 24.44
N LYS A 632 -2.93 -15.04 23.25
CA LYS A 632 -4.34 -14.65 23.12
C LYS A 632 -5.22 -15.89 23.16
N ARG A 633 -6.13 -15.94 24.13
CA ARG A 633 -7.20 -16.95 24.20
C ARG A 633 -8.07 -16.84 22.93
N ALA A 634 -8.14 -17.94 22.18
CA ALA A 634 -8.77 -17.95 20.87
C ALA A 634 -9.39 -19.31 20.53
N LEU A 635 -10.59 -19.28 19.96
CA LEU A 635 -11.34 -20.45 19.53
C LEU A 635 -11.44 -20.48 18.01
N HIS A 636 -11.46 -21.69 17.46
CA HIS A 636 -12.02 -21.91 16.14
C HIS A 636 -13.54 -22.08 16.26
N VAL A 637 -14.33 -21.66 15.25
CA VAL A 637 -15.80 -21.84 15.29
C VAL A 637 -16.19 -23.30 15.53
N LEU A 638 -15.44 -24.26 14.98
CA LEU A 638 -15.71 -25.69 15.23
C LEU A 638 -15.48 -26.14 16.68
N ASP A 639 -14.66 -25.42 17.46
CA ASP A 639 -14.50 -25.71 18.89
C ASP A 639 -15.80 -25.42 19.65
N LEU A 640 -16.61 -24.46 19.17
CA LEU A 640 -17.92 -24.16 19.73
C LEU A 640 -18.99 -25.16 19.25
N LEU A 641 -18.99 -25.46 17.95
CA LEU A 641 -20.04 -26.27 17.32
C LEU A 641 -19.91 -27.77 17.60
N PHE A 642 -18.67 -28.26 17.68
CA PHE A 642 -18.35 -29.68 17.86
C PHE A 642 -17.49 -29.92 19.11
N GLY A 643 -17.47 -28.94 20.01
CA GLY A 643 -16.85 -28.97 21.33
C GLY A 643 -17.45 -30.01 22.27
N ASP A 644 -16.64 -30.44 23.22
CA ASP A 644 -16.98 -31.26 24.39
C ASP A 644 -17.27 -30.41 25.65
N GLY A 645 -17.30 -29.07 25.52
CA GLY A 645 -17.66 -28.15 26.61
C GLY A 645 -16.49 -27.71 27.51
N GLY A 646 -15.27 -28.18 27.26
CA GLY A 646 -14.07 -27.69 27.94
C GLY A 646 -13.63 -26.28 27.49
N ASP A 647 -12.60 -25.73 28.16
CA ASP A 647 -12.02 -24.41 27.83
C ASP A 647 -11.15 -24.47 26.56
N ALA A 648 -11.80 -24.59 25.40
CA ALA A 648 -11.11 -24.69 24.11
C ALA A 648 -10.33 -23.42 23.71
N ALA A 649 -10.61 -22.28 24.35
CA ALA A 649 -9.94 -21.02 24.12
C ALA A 649 -8.51 -20.98 24.70
N ALA A 650 -8.26 -21.77 25.75
CA ALA A 650 -6.95 -21.95 26.36
C ALA A 650 -6.07 -22.97 25.61
N ARG A 651 -6.60 -23.66 24.59
CA ARG A 651 -5.83 -24.67 23.86
C ARG A 651 -4.60 -24.02 23.20
N PRO A 652 -3.37 -24.50 23.48
CA PRO A 652 -2.16 -23.92 22.92
C PRO A 652 -2.04 -24.21 21.42
N ASP A 653 -1.14 -23.47 20.76
CA ASP A 653 -0.67 -23.82 19.42
C ASP A 653 -0.08 -25.26 19.43
N PRO A 654 -0.48 -26.15 18.50
CA PRO A 654 0.04 -27.51 18.46
C PRO A 654 1.55 -27.60 18.27
N GLY A 655 2.17 -26.63 17.59
CA GLY A 655 3.56 -26.70 17.13
C GLY A 655 3.74 -27.58 15.88
N PHE A 656 4.84 -27.42 15.16
CA PHE A 656 5.00 -28.02 13.83
C PHE A 656 5.03 -29.55 13.81
N SER A 657 5.67 -30.19 14.80
CA SER A 657 5.76 -31.66 14.84
C SER A 657 4.39 -32.30 15.08
N ARG A 658 3.67 -31.83 16.10
CA ARG A 658 2.32 -32.35 16.40
C ARG A 658 1.32 -32.09 15.28
N ARG A 659 1.53 -31.07 14.43
CA ARG A 659 0.70 -30.83 13.25
C ARG A 659 0.81 -31.96 12.22
N GLN A 660 2.01 -32.49 11.97
CA GLN A 660 2.19 -33.64 11.07
C GLN A 660 1.58 -34.91 11.66
N GLU A 661 1.89 -35.19 12.92
CA GLU A 661 1.33 -36.32 13.67
C GLU A 661 -0.21 -36.29 13.69
N SER A 662 -0.81 -35.13 13.95
CA SER A 662 -2.27 -34.97 14.02
C SER A 662 -2.96 -35.21 12.67
N ARG A 663 -2.33 -34.81 11.56
CA ARG A 663 -2.82 -35.11 10.21
C ARG A 663 -2.80 -36.61 9.94
N ALA A 664 -1.66 -37.27 10.18
CA ALA A 664 -1.53 -38.72 9.96
C ALA A 664 -2.51 -39.51 10.84
N ARG A 665 -2.60 -39.15 12.13
CA ARG A 665 -3.54 -39.75 13.09
C ARG A 665 -5.00 -39.55 12.68
N LEU A 666 -5.37 -38.38 12.15
CA LEU A 666 -6.72 -38.15 11.65
C LEU A 666 -7.06 -39.11 10.50
N LYS A 667 -6.16 -39.24 9.51
CA LYS A 667 -6.36 -40.19 8.40
C LYS A 667 -6.50 -41.62 8.91
N ALA A 668 -5.55 -42.07 9.74
CA ALA A 668 -5.55 -43.42 10.30
C ALA A 668 -6.82 -43.71 11.13
N GLY A 669 -7.21 -42.76 11.99
CA GLY A 669 -8.42 -42.85 12.79
C GLY A 669 -9.67 -42.97 11.92
N LEU A 670 -9.80 -42.13 10.90
CA LEU A 670 -10.95 -42.17 9.98
C LEU A 670 -10.99 -43.47 9.16
N LEU A 671 -9.86 -43.95 8.63
CA LEU A 671 -9.81 -45.24 7.93
C LEU A 671 -10.33 -46.37 8.82
N ARG A 672 -9.88 -46.41 10.09
CA ARG A 672 -10.31 -47.41 11.07
C ARG A 672 -11.77 -47.27 11.47
N THR A 673 -12.24 -46.06 11.79
CA THR A 673 -13.57 -45.87 12.40
C THR A 673 -14.69 -45.61 11.40
N VAL A 674 -14.37 -45.12 10.20
CA VAL A 674 -15.37 -44.78 9.18
C VAL A 674 -15.41 -45.82 8.08
N TRP A 675 -14.25 -46.25 7.56
CA TRP A 675 -14.18 -47.22 6.46
C TRP A 675 -13.86 -48.64 6.90
N GLU A 676 -13.58 -48.86 8.19
CA GLU A 676 -13.20 -50.16 8.76
C GLU A 676 -12.00 -50.80 8.02
N GLU A 677 -11.14 -49.94 7.44
CA GLU A 677 -9.92 -50.35 6.74
C GLU A 677 -8.80 -50.63 7.76
N PRO A 678 -8.05 -51.74 7.62
CA PRO A 678 -6.89 -51.99 8.45
C PRO A 678 -5.81 -50.94 8.16
N VAL A 679 -5.23 -50.39 9.22
CA VAL A 679 -4.12 -49.43 9.13
C VAL A 679 -2.94 -50.05 9.87
N SER A 680 -1.79 -50.17 9.20
CA SER A 680 -0.55 -50.61 9.86
C SER A 680 -0.29 -49.73 11.07
N GLU A 681 -0.01 -50.34 12.21
CA GLU A 681 0.54 -49.57 13.32
C GLU A 681 1.92 -49.06 12.89
N PRO A 682 2.23 -47.77 13.12
CA PRO A 682 3.59 -47.29 12.91
C PRO A 682 4.54 -48.05 13.83
N GLU A 683 5.74 -48.34 13.35
CA GLU A 683 6.77 -48.91 14.21
C GLU A 683 6.98 -48.01 15.44
N PRO A 684 7.18 -48.58 16.64
CA PRO A 684 7.41 -47.80 17.84
C PRO A 684 8.64 -46.91 17.65
N GLU A 685 8.42 -45.60 17.63
CA GLU A 685 9.49 -44.64 17.49
C GLU A 685 10.19 -44.40 18.83
N PRO A 686 11.51 -44.11 18.81
CA PRO A 686 12.23 -43.78 20.03
C PRO A 686 11.62 -42.55 20.71
N GLU A 687 11.34 -42.67 22.00
CA GLU A 687 10.79 -41.60 22.81
C GLU A 687 11.82 -40.48 22.96
N LEU A 688 11.39 -39.23 22.77
CA LEU A 688 12.23 -38.05 22.95
C LEU A 688 11.87 -37.36 24.26
N ILE A 689 12.83 -37.23 25.17
CA ILE A 689 12.69 -36.44 26.39
C ILE A 689 13.23 -35.03 26.10
N LEU A 690 12.34 -34.04 26.11
CA LEU A 690 12.63 -32.65 25.75
C LEU A 690 12.32 -31.73 26.93
N SER A 691 13.27 -30.88 27.33
CA SER A 691 12.94 -29.76 28.23
C SER A 691 12.09 -28.71 27.51
N PRO A 692 11.32 -27.87 28.24
CA PRO A 692 10.57 -26.77 27.63
C PRO A 692 11.43 -25.84 26.76
N GLU A 693 12.68 -25.60 27.17
CA GLU A 693 13.64 -24.75 26.45
C GLU A 693 14.07 -25.38 25.13
N VAL A 694 14.36 -26.69 25.15
CA VAL A 694 14.75 -27.46 23.95
C VAL A 694 13.58 -27.54 22.99
N ALA A 695 12.38 -27.91 23.45
CA ALA A 695 11.18 -27.96 22.63
C ALA A 695 10.91 -26.60 21.95
N ALA A 696 10.99 -25.50 22.70
CA ALA A 696 10.84 -24.16 22.14
C ALA A 696 11.95 -23.79 21.14
N ALA A 697 13.19 -24.27 21.35
CA ALA A 697 14.29 -24.05 20.42
C ALA A 697 14.13 -24.83 19.11
N LEU A 698 13.62 -26.07 19.16
CA LEU A 698 13.29 -26.87 17.97
C LEU A 698 12.23 -26.17 17.13
N GLU A 699 11.16 -25.70 17.78
CA GLU A 699 10.06 -24.98 17.12
C GLU A 699 10.56 -23.69 16.43
N ARG A 700 11.34 -22.86 17.13
CA ARG A 700 11.95 -21.65 16.56
C ARG A 700 12.89 -21.93 15.38
N ARG A 701 13.52 -23.10 15.37
CA ARG A 701 14.48 -23.51 14.33
C ARG A 701 13.85 -24.34 13.22
N LEU A 702 12.54 -24.56 13.28
CA LEU A 702 11.80 -25.38 12.31
C LEU A 702 12.36 -26.80 12.19
N ILE A 703 12.76 -27.38 13.32
CA ILE A 703 13.28 -28.75 13.42
C ILE A 703 12.16 -29.63 13.97
N LEU A 704 11.77 -30.65 13.22
CA LEU A 704 10.73 -31.58 13.64
C LEU A 704 11.28 -32.64 14.60
N HIS A 705 10.41 -33.20 15.45
CA HIS A 705 10.75 -34.36 16.26
C HIS A 705 11.21 -35.53 15.37
N ASP A 706 10.59 -35.72 14.20
CA ASP A 706 10.99 -36.74 13.23
C ASP A 706 12.38 -36.46 12.63
N ASP A 707 12.77 -35.20 12.45
CA ASP A 707 14.12 -34.84 12.03
C ASP A 707 15.13 -35.27 13.10
N VAL A 708 14.81 -35.05 14.38
CA VAL A 708 15.64 -35.46 15.53
C VAL A 708 15.74 -36.99 15.61
N ARG A 709 14.61 -37.69 15.49
CA ARG A 709 14.59 -39.16 15.48
C ARG A 709 15.36 -39.74 14.31
N ALA A 710 15.28 -39.14 13.13
CA ALA A 710 16.04 -39.58 11.96
C ALA A 710 17.56 -39.47 12.20
N VAL A 711 18.03 -38.40 12.85
CA VAL A 711 19.44 -38.27 13.24
C VAL A 711 19.85 -39.34 14.24
N ILE A 712 19.05 -39.55 15.29
CA ILE A 712 19.34 -40.56 16.32
C ILE A 712 19.34 -41.97 15.72
N ARG A 713 18.34 -42.32 14.89
CA ARG A 713 18.28 -43.62 14.20
C ARG A 713 19.51 -43.86 13.33
N HIS A 714 19.89 -42.86 12.53
CA HIS A 714 21.10 -42.94 11.71
C HIS A 714 22.34 -43.15 12.56
N ALA A 715 22.49 -42.40 13.65
CA ALA A 715 23.63 -42.46 14.56
C ALA A 715 23.74 -43.80 15.29
N GLU A 716 22.62 -44.33 15.79
CA GLU A 716 22.58 -45.61 16.50
C GLU A 716 22.76 -46.81 15.54
N ALA A 717 22.27 -46.72 14.31
CA ALA A 717 22.41 -47.80 13.32
C ALA A 717 23.81 -47.84 12.67
N SER A 718 24.40 -46.69 12.38
CA SER A 718 25.70 -46.61 11.69
C SER A 718 26.90 -46.52 12.64
N GLY A 719 26.67 -46.14 13.90
CA GLY A 719 27.73 -45.77 14.84
C GLY A 719 28.35 -44.39 14.58
N GLU A 720 27.86 -43.64 13.59
CA GLU A 720 28.40 -42.32 13.22
C GLU A 720 27.97 -41.23 14.21
N LYS A 721 28.63 -41.19 15.36
CA LYS A 721 28.42 -40.19 16.42
C LYS A 721 29.70 -39.86 17.16
N ILE A 722 29.80 -38.63 17.65
CA ILE A 722 30.88 -38.14 18.50
C ILE A 722 30.38 -38.19 19.94
N VAL A 723 31.19 -38.71 20.86
CA VAL A 723 30.87 -38.67 22.29
C VAL A 723 31.71 -37.57 22.95
N ASP A 724 31.05 -36.58 23.55
CA ASP A 724 31.72 -35.53 24.31
C ASP A 724 32.29 -36.13 25.60
N ALA A 725 33.62 -36.09 25.77
CA ALA A 725 34.30 -36.70 26.91
C ALA A 725 34.01 -36.01 28.25
N ARG A 726 33.53 -34.76 28.27
CA ARG A 726 33.20 -34.01 29.49
C ARG A 726 31.78 -34.28 29.97
N THR A 727 30.83 -34.36 29.04
CA THR A 727 29.39 -34.49 29.36
C THR A 727 28.87 -35.90 29.17
N GLY A 728 29.56 -36.74 28.39
CA GLY A 728 29.08 -38.04 27.95
C GLY A 728 27.97 -37.97 26.91
N HIS A 729 27.70 -36.79 26.34
CA HIS A 729 26.63 -36.62 25.35
C HIS A 729 27.07 -37.13 23.97
N CYS A 730 26.14 -37.76 23.25
CA CYS A 730 26.29 -38.12 21.85
C CYS A 730 25.93 -36.92 20.97
N ILE A 731 26.80 -36.56 20.04
CA ILE A 731 26.58 -35.55 19.01
C ILE A 731 26.62 -36.24 17.66
N ALA A 732 25.51 -36.19 16.92
CA ALA A 732 25.41 -36.81 15.61
C ALA A 732 24.79 -35.86 14.59
N SER A 733 25.00 -36.18 13.31
CA SER A 733 24.38 -35.45 12.21
C SER A 733 23.81 -36.39 11.18
N HIS A 734 22.70 -35.98 10.57
CA HIS A 734 22.10 -36.68 9.45
C HIS A 734 21.45 -35.69 8.49
N ARG A 735 21.54 -35.99 7.20
CA ARG A 735 20.97 -35.17 6.12
C ARG A 735 19.89 -35.99 5.40
N PRO A 736 18.65 -36.03 5.90
CA PRO A 736 17.59 -36.83 5.29
C PRO A 736 17.17 -36.29 3.91
N VAL A 737 17.26 -34.96 3.72
CA VAL A 737 16.87 -34.30 2.45
C VAL A 737 17.86 -33.16 2.10
N SER A 738 17.39 -31.91 2.06
CA SER A 738 18.17 -30.73 1.68
C SER A 738 18.86 -30.05 2.88
N VAL A 739 18.56 -30.49 4.10
CA VAL A 739 19.00 -29.91 5.37
C VAL A 739 19.74 -30.97 6.17
N THR A 740 20.91 -30.60 6.71
CA THR A 740 21.65 -31.42 7.68
C THR A 740 21.25 -30.97 9.08
N TYR A 741 20.80 -31.93 9.87
CA TYR A 741 20.41 -31.72 11.26
C TYR A 741 21.49 -32.29 12.17
N TRP A 742 21.79 -31.57 13.23
CA TRP A 742 22.69 -31.96 14.29
C TRP A 742 21.90 -32.09 15.57
N VAL A 743 22.12 -33.19 16.29
CA VAL A 743 21.45 -33.48 17.56
C VAL A 743 22.50 -33.87 18.59
N GLU A 744 22.44 -33.22 19.74
CA GLU A 744 23.14 -33.59 20.96
C GLU A 744 22.15 -34.26 21.91
N TYR A 745 22.43 -35.51 22.29
CA TYR A 745 21.50 -36.34 23.06
C TYR A 745 22.22 -37.34 23.99
N THR A 746 21.49 -37.86 24.97
CA THR A 746 21.91 -38.97 25.82
C THR A 746 20.86 -40.08 25.77
N ARG A 747 21.29 -41.33 25.66
CA ARG A 747 20.39 -42.48 25.72
C ARG A 747 19.98 -42.77 27.17
N GLN A 748 18.68 -42.94 27.41
CA GLN A 748 18.07 -43.28 28.71
C GLN A 748 17.14 -44.48 28.51
N GLY A 749 17.71 -45.69 28.53
CA GLY A 749 16.97 -46.92 28.17
C GLY A 749 16.57 -46.91 26.68
N ASP A 750 15.26 -46.95 26.43
CA ASP A 750 14.66 -46.86 25.09
C ASP A 750 14.28 -45.42 24.68
N ALA A 751 14.44 -44.47 25.60
CA ALA A 751 14.23 -43.05 25.35
C ALA A 751 15.56 -42.30 25.12
N PHE A 752 15.47 -41.13 24.52
CA PHE A 752 16.61 -40.26 24.25
C PHE A 752 16.33 -38.85 24.78
N ALA A 753 17.15 -38.42 25.75
CA ALA A 753 17.13 -37.06 26.26
C ALA A 753 17.88 -36.15 25.29
N VAL A 754 17.19 -35.17 24.71
CA VAL A 754 17.78 -34.24 23.73
C VAL A 754 18.18 -32.96 24.46
N HIS A 755 19.45 -32.61 24.35
CA HIS A 755 20.01 -31.42 25.00
C HIS A 755 20.05 -30.23 24.05
N ARG A 756 20.27 -30.48 22.76
CA ARG A 756 20.39 -29.43 21.74
C ARG A 756 20.16 -29.99 20.34
N ALA A 757 19.55 -29.20 19.47
CA ALA A 757 19.60 -29.45 18.04
C ALA A 757 19.74 -28.17 17.21
N TYR A 758 20.40 -28.27 16.07
CA TYR A 758 20.52 -27.20 15.09
C TYR A 758 20.57 -27.76 13.67
N SER A 759 20.42 -26.90 12.67
CA SER A 759 20.42 -27.34 11.28
C SER A 759 21.17 -26.35 10.38
N HIS A 760 21.72 -26.87 9.28
CA HIS A 760 22.34 -26.06 8.23
C HIS A 760 22.17 -26.74 6.86
N ARG A 761 22.50 -26.03 5.79
CA ARG A 761 22.38 -26.56 4.41
C ARG A 761 23.71 -27.04 3.80
N MET A 762 24.82 -26.89 4.51
CA MET A 762 26.12 -27.42 4.10
C MET A 762 26.09 -28.95 4.03
N GLN A 763 26.80 -29.54 3.07
CA GLN A 763 27.09 -30.98 3.06
C GLN A 763 28.33 -31.22 3.92
N VAL A 764 28.24 -32.13 4.89
CA VAL A 764 29.40 -32.56 5.66
C VAL A 764 30.11 -33.62 4.83
N ALA A 765 31.26 -33.25 4.23
CA ALA A 765 32.10 -34.21 3.52
C ALA A 765 32.72 -35.17 4.55
N LYS A 766 32.62 -36.47 4.30
CA LYS A 766 33.35 -37.49 5.07
C LYS A 766 34.64 -37.77 4.33
N GLU A 767 35.79 -37.55 4.97
CA GLU A 767 37.03 -38.18 4.50
C GLU A 767 36.92 -39.69 4.77
N PRO A 768 37.31 -40.56 3.81
CA PRO A 768 37.35 -41.99 4.06
C PRO A 768 38.31 -42.28 5.23
N PRO A 769 38.04 -43.30 6.07
CA PRO A 769 38.93 -43.67 7.16
C PRO A 769 40.32 -43.97 6.60
N GLN A 770 41.35 -43.32 7.18
CA GLN A 770 42.76 -43.59 6.89
C GLN A 770 43.19 -44.95 7.43
#